data_AF-A0A267WJD4-F1
#
_entry.id   AF-A0A267WJD4-F1
#
_cell.length_a   1.000
_cell.length_b   1.000
_cell.length_c   1.000
_cell.angle_alpha   90.00
_cell.angle_beta   90.00
_cell.angle_gamma   90.00
#
_symmetry.space_group_name_H-M   'P 1'
#
loop_
_entity.id
_entity.type
_entity.pdbx_description
1 polymer ?
#
loop_
_entity_poly.entity_id
_entity_poly.type
_entity_poly.pdbx_seq_one_letter_code
_entity_poly.pdbx_strand_id
1 'polypeptide(L)'
;MNQQEQATKSAAIFQDTINGTNDPTPWPVSMWASSGDTIWTAGTARTAGEDSVGMIYDPGDTIVHRNTIAGDVTRATESFAIRPADGQSPMDAMLAGIEQWNHRHPDRWDTVATPGQYRMTDPTTGRQLPMGWSASLAAAASAAGRLDPDLLQASLMQNAVEHEPRPCVFFLEDNGYDLMVFSWHRNQQGLFDAMSFKHLQYDDLSMQVTTISHSEDMSEPFPAKTMSDGELLTQSRIYRDEYQHWREQDGGTVAQGMTGRVMRSGLLKPGLEQKPLLNLNDGRRAPDWDEFTDQAAIAILQGQPISPTPALPQQEQPERDTDPTAVTQTPARTAATTKQVWPNAWVANRLAHTYILRAKDGRDWPKMIVGLPRGTAIDGQDLTGWATDMFMSAKNQKQKNEGRAVNLRFKPDTPVELFTGRGTERRTMQVDPQTLVQAIIDAQKRNRDAEETLDTASVELASKTVEESWPQISRMQGRFTEYQRAGTYKPAVAMKWARRLVDRTAETDEGRWTNRQRRQAAGLLIQELAGTQEPTQDRDKTASRPTVEQDAEATDTPRKTEPTTSTEQGRDHDEAGSPALAAVTETKAESPETTRHDKPERRHTDMKSTLDRFRTRLRENLDGLNTAMPAPGHDQNRGQRKTL
;
A
#
# COMPACT_ATOMS: atom_id res chain seq x y z
N MET A 1 -25.54 14.96 2.22
CA MET A 1 -25.35 16.41 2.25
C MET A 1 -26.63 17.13 2.63
N ASN A 2 -26.53 18.22 3.38
CA ASN A 2 -27.63 19.13 3.63
C ASN A 2 -27.82 20.14 2.46
N GLN A 3 -28.88 20.94 2.49
CA GLN A 3 -29.18 21.90 1.41
C GLN A 3 -28.09 22.97 1.21
N GLN A 4 -27.41 23.39 2.28
CA GLN A 4 -26.34 24.40 2.20
C GLN A 4 -25.09 23.82 1.53
N GLU A 5 -24.71 22.60 1.88
CA GLU A 5 -23.60 21.87 1.25
C GLU A 5 -23.91 21.63 -0.22
N GLN A 6 -25.14 21.26 -0.56
CA GLN A 6 -25.56 21.09 -1.96
C GLN A 6 -25.45 22.39 -2.76
N ALA A 7 -25.84 23.53 -2.19
CA ALA A 7 -25.71 24.83 -2.85
C ALA A 7 -24.24 25.21 -3.12
N THR A 8 -23.34 24.93 -2.16
CA THR A 8 -21.89 25.13 -2.34
C THR A 8 -21.34 24.19 -3.42
N LYS A 9 -21.74 22.90 -3.44
CA LYS A 9 -21.37 21.93 -4.49
C LYS A 9 -21.81 22.41 -5.87
N SER A 10 -23.09 22.78 -6.04
CA SER A 10 -23.62 23.26 -7.32
C SER A 10 -22.88 24.51 -7.83
N ALA A 11 -22.57 25.47 -6.96
CA ALA A 11 -21.79 26.65 -7.33
C ALA A 11 -20.35 26.29 -7.77
N ALA A 12 -19.72 25.31 -7.12
CA ALA A 12 -18.38 24.84 -7.50
C ALA A 12 -18.38 24.07 -8.83
N ILE A 13 -19.42 23.28 -9.11
CA ILE A 13 -19.61 22.59 -10.40
C ILE A 13 -19.82 23.62 -11.52
N PHE A 14 -20.65 24.64 -11.28
CA PHE A 14 -20.84 25.73 -12.23
C PHE A 14 -19.54 26.50 -12.51
N GLN A 15 -18.72 26.75 -11.48
CA GLN A 15 -17.40 27.33 -11.69
C GLN A 15 -16.51 26.48 -12.59
N ASP A 16 -16.53 25.14 -12.47
CA ASP A 16 -15.81 24.25 -13.37
C ASP A 16 -16.30 24.38 -14.82
N THR A 17 -17.62 24.45 -15.03
CA THR A 17 -18.21 24.65 -16.37
C THR A 17 -17.80 26.00 -16.97
N ILE A 18 -17.92 27.09 -16.22
CA ILE A 18 -17.51 28.44 -16.68
C ILE A 18 -16.02 28.46 -17.03
N ASN A 19 -15.18 27.73 -16.31
CA ASN A 19 -13.75 27.65 -16.56
C ASN A 19 -13.36 26.64 -17.64
N GLY A 20 -14.32 26.02 -18.33
CA GLY A 20 -14.06 25.08 -19.42
C GLY A 20 -13.55 23.70 -18.98
N THR A 21 -13.73 23.34 -17.71
CA THR A 21 -13.35 22.00 -17.19
C THR A 21 -14.40 20.95 -17.55
N ASN A 22 -15.69 21.31 -17.42
CA ASN A 22 -16.84 20.44 -17.68
C ASN A 22 -17.64 20.84 -18.93
N ASP A 23 -17.24 21.93 -19.59
CA ASP A 23 -17.91 22.45 -20.78
C ASP A 23 -17.28 21.80 -22.03
N PRO A 24 -18.07 21.15 -22.91
CA PRO A 24 -17.55 20.52 -24.11
C PRO A 24 -17.10 21.52 -25.19
N THR A 25 -17.23 22.83 -24.97
CA THR A 25 -16.91 23.84 -25.97
C THR A 25 -15.40 24.05 -26.17
N PRO A 26 -14.93 24.18 -27.43
CA PRO A 26 -13.51 24.39 -27.72
C PRO A 26 -13.04 25.84 -27.58
N TRP A 27 -13.94 26.79 -27.29
CA TRP A 27 -13.60 28.20 -27.09
C TRP A 27 -13.94 28.67 -25.67
N PRO A 28 -13.27 29.73 -25.19
CA PRO A 28 -13.45 30.15 -23.81
C PRO A 28 -14.83 30.80 -23.58
N VAL A 29 -15.42 30.51 -22.42
CA VAL A 29 -16.65 31.17 -21.95
C VAL A 29 -16.38 32.65 -21.67
N SER A 30 -17.23 33.52 -22.20
CA SER A 30 -17.18 34.97 -22.00
C SER A 30 -18.30 35.48 -21.12
N MET A 31 -19.42 34.75 -20.99
CA MET A 31 -20.59 35.12 -20.19
C MET A 31 -21.30 33.87 -19.67
N TRP A 32 -22.00 34.00 -18.55
CA TRP A 32 -22.80 32.91 -18.01
C TRP A 32 -24.05 33.43 -17.28
N ALA A 33 -25.06 32.57 -17.19
CA ALA A 33 -26.25 32.77 -16.39
C ALA A 33 -26.65 31.45 -15.71
N SER A 34 -27.33 31.44 -14.57
CA SER A 34 -27.73 30.20 -13.89
C SER A 34 -29.10 30.30 -13.25
N SER A 35 -29.80 29.17 -13.15
CA SER A 35 -31.01 29.03 -12.34
C SER A 35 -31.22 27.58 -11.91
N GLY A 36 -31.36 27.36 -10.60
CA GLY A 36 -31.38 26.02 -10.00
C GLY A 36 -30.13 25.20 -10.41
N ASP A 37 -30.36 23.98 -10.91
CA ASP A 37 -29.30 23.08 -11.37
C ASP A 37 -28.88 23.31 -12.84
N THR A 38 -29.31 24.42 -13.44
CA THR A 38 -28.99 24.79 -14.83
C THR A 38 -28.06 25.99 -14.87
N ILE A 39 -27.03 25.90 -15.72
CA ILE A 39 -26.16 27.01 -16.11
C ILE A 39 -26.15 27.15 -17.62
N TRP A 40 -26.23 28.39 -18.10
CA TRP A 40 -25.98 28.75 -19.48
C TRP A 40 -24.59 29.36 -19.57
N THR A 41 -23.76 28.84 -20.47
CA THR A 41 -22.43 29.39 -20.78
C THR A 41 -22.42 29.88 -22.22
N ALA A 42 -21.85 31.06 -22.47
CA ALA A 42 -21.77 31.64 -23.80
C ALA A 42 -20.33 31.91 -24.19
N GLY A 43 -20.01 31.68 -25.46
CA GLY A 43 -18.71 32.01 -26.02
C GLY A 43 -18.77 32.17 -27.54
N THR A 44 -17.77 32.83 -28.09
CA THR A 44 -17.71 33.13 -29.53
C THR A 44 -16.89 32.09 -30.27
N ALA A 45 -17.53 31.44 -31.25
CA ALA A 45 -16.90 30.45 -32.11
C ALA A 45 -15.76 31.08 -32.92
N ARG A 46 -14.59 30.43 -32.92
CA ARG A 46 -13.42 30.88 -33.69
C ARG A 46 -13.31 30.20 -35.06
N THR A 47 -14.01 29.09 -35.23
CA THR A 47 -14.01 28.24 -36.43
C THR A 47 -15.43 27.78 -36.69
N ALA A 48 -15.74 27.38 -37.93
CA ALA A 48 -16.99 26.68 -38.23
C ALA A 48 -16.97 25.28 -37.61
N GLY A 49 -18.14 24.76 -37.26
CA GLY A 49 -18.26 23.40 -36.72
C GLY A 49 -19.66 23.04 -36.27
N GLU A 50 -19.74 21.92 -35.57
CA GLU A 50 -20.95 21.41 -34.91
C GLU A 50 -20.61 21.13 -33.44
N ASP A 51 -21.52 21.46 -32.52
CA ASP A 51 -21.31 21.26 -31.08
C ASP A 51 -21.79 19.86 -30.63
N SER A 52 -21.63 19.56 -29.34
CA SER A 52 -22.01 18.26 -28.78
C SER A 52 -23.52 17.99 -28.76
N VAL A 53 -24.36 18.97 -29.06
CA VAL A 53 -25.83 18.86 -29.09
C VAL A 53 -26.39 19.05 -30.51
N GLY A 54 -25.52 19.13 -31.52
CA GLY A 54 -25.87 19.14 -32.94
C GLY A 54 -26.12 20.53 -33.55
N MET A 55 -25.76 21.61 -32.85
CA MET A 55 -25.89 22.97 -33.40
C MET A 55 -24.70 23.29 -34.29
N ILE A 56 -25.00 23.71 -35.52
CA ILE A 56 -24.01 24.18 -36.49
C ILE A 56 -23.74 25.67 -36.26
N TYR A 57 -22.47 26.06 -36.26
CA TYR A 57 -22.03 27.43 -36.05
C TYR A 57 -20.92 27.83 -37.02
N ASP A 58 -20.86 29.12 -37.31
CA ASP A 58 -19.82 29.76 -38.12
C ASP A 58 -18.85 30.58 -37.26
N PRO A 59 -17.64 30.90 -37.77
CA PRO A 59 -16.72 31.79 -37.06
C PRO A 59 -17.37 33.14 -36.76
N GLY A 60 -17.31 33.57 -35.50
CA GLY A 60 -17.90 34.82 -35.02
C GLY A 60 -19.30 34.66 -34.39
N ASP A 61 -19.96 33.52 -34.56
CA ASP A 61 -21.22 33.26 -33.86
C ASP A 61 -20.98 33.18 -32.35
N THR A 62 -21.87 33.79 -31.56
CA THR A 62 -21.88 33.61 -30.11
C THR A 62 -22.88 32.54 -29.76
N ILE A 63 -22.39 31.41 -29.27
CA ILE A 63 -23.20 30.23 -28.96
C ILE A 63 -23.40 30.14 -27.46
N VAL A 64 -24.65 29.96 -27.05
CA VAL A 64 -25.07 29.73 -25.67
C VAL A 64 -25.38 28.25 -25.50
N HIS A 65 -24.74 27.60 -24.54
CA HIS A 65 -24.98 26.21 -24.18
C HIS A 65 -25.73 26.15 -22.87
N ARG A 66 -26.84 25.43 -22.86
CA ARG A 66 -27.56 25.07 -21.64
C ARG A 66 -26.96 23.79 -21.07
N ASN A 67 -26.45 23.89 -19.86
CA ASN A 67 -25.80 22.83 -19.13
C ASN A 67 -26.61 22.53 -17.85
N THR A 68 -26.83 21.24 -17.56
CA THR A 68 -27.53 20.82 -16.33
C THR A 68 -26.60 19.95 -15.48
N ILE A 69 -26.61 20.12 -14.17
CA ILE A 69 -25.83 19.29 -13.24
C ILE A 69 -26.26 17.81 -13.41
N ALA A 70 -25.26 16.95 -13.56
CA ALA A 70 -25.41 15.51 -13.70
C ALA A 70 -24.31 14.82 -12.88
N GLY A 71 -24.60 14.57 -11.60
CA GLY A 71 -23.59 14.07 -10.64
C GLY A 71 -22.61 15.18 -10.25
N ASP A 72 -21.32 14.94 -10.49
CA ASP A 72 -20.22 15.87 -10.16
C ASP A 72 -19.81 16.80 -11.30
N VAL A 73 -20.49 16.71 -12.44
CA VAL A 73 -20.22 17.52 -13.64
C VAL A 73 -21.50 18.13 -14.18
N THR A 74 -21.39 18.95 -15.22
CA THR A 74 -22.52 19.36 -16.04
C THR A 74 -22.59 18.58 -17.34
N ARG A 75 -23.80 18.43 -17.88
CA ARG A 75 -24.04 17.92 -19.23
C ARG A 75 -24.71 19.00 -20.07
N ALA A 76 -24.17 19.26 -21.27
CA ALA A 76 -24.84 20.08 -22.27
C ALA A 76 -26.12 19.39 -22.74
N THR A 77 -27.25 20.09 -22.67
CA THR A 77 -28.57 19.56 -23.06
C THR A 77 -29.11 20.22 -24.30
N GLU A 78 -28.81 21.51 -24.50
CA GLU A 78 -29.32 22.33 -25.61
C GLU A 78 -28.31 23.44 -25.91
N SER A 79 -28.37 24.01 -27.12
CA SER A 79 -27.63 25.22 -27.45
C SER A 79 -28.41 26.08 -28.44
N PHE A 80 -28.07 27.37 -28.48
CA PHE A 80 -28.61 28.32 -29.44
C PHE A 80 -27.60 29.45 -29.71
N ALA A 81 -27.67 30.04 -30.89
CA ALA A 81 -26.86 31.21 -31.24
C ALA A 81 -27.58 32.51 -30.83
N ILE A 82 -26.82 33.50 -30.38
CA ILE A 82 -27.31 34.86 -30.14
C ILE A 82 -26.67 35.85 -31.11
N ARG A 83 -27.47 36.82 -31.54
CA ARG A 83 -27.03 37.95 -32.35
C ARG A 83 -27.53 39.23 -31.67
N PRO A 84 -26.65 39.94 -30.93
CA PRO A 84 -27.02 41.20 -30.30
C PRO A 84 -27.49 42.21 -31.36
N ALA A 85 -28.58 42.93 -31.07
CA ALA A 85 -28.99 44.06 -31.89
C ALA A 85 -28.00 45.23 -31.74
N ASP A 86 -28.01 46.18 -32.68
CA ASP A 86 -27.14 47.36 -32.62
C ASP A 86 -27.30 48.10 -31.29
N GLY A 87 -26.20 48.21 -30.53
CA GLY A 87 -26.15 48.85 -29.22
C GLY A 87 -26.62 47.99 -28.04
N GLN A 88 -27.13 46.77 -28.27
CA GLN A 88 -27.47 45.82 -27.22
C GLN A 88 -26.21 45.15 -26.67
N SER A 89 -26.10 45.02 -25.34
CA SER A 89 -24.99 44.27 -24.77
C SER A 89 -25.14 42.77 -25.11
N PRO A 90 -24.04 42.04 -25.35
CA PRO A 90 -24.11 40.59 -25.57
C PRO A 90 -24.78 39.84 -24.41
N MET A 91 -24.70 40.39 -23.19
CA MET A 91 -25.32 39.82 -22.01
C MET A 91 -26.85 39.94 -22.04
N ASP A 92 -27.35 41.12 -22.39
CA ASP A 92 -28.81 41.33 -22.53
C ASP A 92 -29.38 40.47 -23.65
N ALA A 93 -28.62 40.29 -24.75
CA ALA A 93 -29.00 39.39 -25.83
C ALA A 93 -29.04 37.92 -25.38
N MET A 94 -28.09 37.50 -24.53
CA MET A 94 -28.09 36.16 -23.92
C MET A 94 -29.32 35.95 -23.03
N LEU A 95 -29.60 36.88 -22.12
CA LEU A 95 -30.75 36.78 -21.19
C LEU A 95 -32.08 36.73 -21.96
N ALA A 96 -32.26 37.61 -22.95
CA ALA A 96 -33.44 37.59 -23.82
C ALA A 96 -33.55 36.26 -24.60
N GLY A 97 -32.43 35.72 -25.07
CA GLY A 97 -32.38 34.40 -25.71
C GLY A 97 -32.81 33.28 -24.77
N ILE A 98 -32.33 33.26 -23.52
CA ILE A 98 -32.74 32.26 -22.53
C ILE A 98 -34.25 32.34 -22.27
N GLU A 99 -34.82 33.54 -22.11
CA GLU A 99 -36.26 33.71 -21.94
C GLU A 99 -37.06 33.21 -23.15
N GLN A 100 -36.59 33.52 -24.36
CA GLN A 100 -37.25 33.12 -25.60
C GLN A 100 -37.24 31.60 -25.80
N TRP A 101 -36.08 30.96 -25.62
CA TRP A 101 -35.87 29.56 -25.98
C TRP A 101 -36.14 28.59 -24.83
N ASN A 102 -35.91 29.01 -23.58
CA ASN A 102 -36.07 28.16 -22.41
C ASN A 102 -37.21 28.59 -21.48
N HIS A 103 -37.92 29.69 -21.78
CA HIS A 103 -39.05 30.20 -20.99
C HIS A 103 -38.71 30.34 -19.49
N ARG A 104 -37.48 30.76 -19.21
CA ARG A 104 -36.95 30.90 -17.85
C ARG A 104 -36.16 32.19 -17.73
N HIS A 105 -36.35 32.89 -16.62
CA HIS A 105 -35.51 34.02 -16.24
C HIS A 105 -34.37 33.52 -15.34
N PRO A 106 -33.09 33.78 -15.65
CA PRO A 106 -31.98 33.39 -14.79
C PRO A 106 -32.00 34.08 -13.42
N ASP A 107 -31.48 33.39 -12.39
CA ASP A 107 -31.41 33.92 -11.01
C ASP A 107 -30.13 34.74 -10.78
N ARG A 108 -29.04 34.34 -11.45
CA ARG A 108 -27.71 34.95 -11.35
C ARG A 108 -27.05 34.93 -12.72
N TRP A 109 -26.22 35.92 -12.99
CA TRP A 109 -25.49 36.00 -14.25
C TRP A 109 -24.32 36.97 -14.15
N ASP A 110 -23.28 36.75 -14.95
CA ASP A 110 -22.11 37.63 -15.00
C ASP A 110 -21.29 37.44 -16.30
N THR A 111 -20.36 38.35 -16.52
CA THR A 111 -19.35 38.28 -17.59
C THR A 111 -18.04 37.71 -17.07
N VAL A 112 -17.28 37.05 -17.93
CA VAL A 112 -16.00 36.42 -17.60
C VAL A 112 -14.86 37.28 -18.13
N ALA A 113 -14.21 38.04 -17.25
CA ALA A 113 -13.10 38.91 -17.63
C ALA A 113 -11.84 38.15 -18.06
N THR A 114 -11.56 37.01 -17.42
CA THR A 114 -10.40 36.16 -17.74
C THR A 114 -10.86 34.70 -17.77
N PRO A 115 -11.06 34.13 -18.96
CA PRO A 115 -11.52 32.75 -19.08
C PRO A 115 -10.60 31.75 -18.38
N GLY A 116 -11.19 30.73 -17.75
CA GLY A 116 -10.46 29.74 -16.96
C GLY A 116 -10.06 30.18 -15.54
N GLN A 117 -10.26 31.46 -15.19
CA GLN A 117 -9.92 32.01 -13.87
C GLN A 117 -11.13 32.56 -13.12
N TYR A 118 -12.35 32.24 -13.57
CA TYR A 118 -13.57 32.69 -12.92
C TYR A 118 -13.69 32.12 -11.49
N ARG A 119 -14.22 32.93 -10.58
CA ARG A 119 -14.38 32.63 -9.15
C ARG A 119 -15.82 32.95 -8.74
N MET A 120 -16.65 31.92 -8.69
CA MET A 120 -18.05 32.04 -8.32
C MET A 120 -18.18 32.34 -6.83
N THR A 121 -19.16 33.17 -6.47
CA THR A 121 -19.47 33.42 -5.06
C THR A 121 -20.33 32.27 -4.52
N ASP A 122 -19.83 31.65 -3.45
CA ASP A 122 -20.52 30.61 -2.69
C ASP A 122 -21.83 31.18 -2.12
N PRO A 123 -23.00 30.61 -2.47
CA PRO A 123 -24.28 31.10 -1.98
C PRO A 123 -24.44 30.96 -0.46
N THR A 124 -23.68 30.08 0.20
CA THR A 124 -23.79 29.82 1.63
C THR A 124 -22.94 30.80 2.45
N THR A 125 -21.69 31.01 2.05
CA THR A 125 -20.74 31.86 2.81
C THR A 125 -20.62 33.29 2.29
N GLY A 126 -21.09 33.57 1.08
CA GLY A 126 -20.92 34.86 0.40
C GLY A 126 -19.47 35.15 -0.03
N ARG A 127 -18.56 34.18 0.11
CA ARG A 127 -17.15 34.31 -0.27
C ARG A 127 -16.92 33.74 -1.67
N GLN A 128 -15.87 34.18 -2.34
CA GLN A 128 -15.45 33.55 -3.60
C GLN A 128 -14.92 32.15 -3.32
N LEU A 129 -15.37 31.18 -4.13
CA LEU A 129 -14.87 29.81 -4.08
C LEU A 129 -13.41 29.79 -4.55
N PRO A 130 -12.48 29.15 -3.82
CA PRO A 130 -11.06 29.15 -4.18
C PRO A 130 -10.76 28.35 -5.46
N MET A 131 -11.61 27.38 -5.77
CA MET A 131 -11.52 26.44 -6.90
C MET A 131 -12.91 25.86 -7.21
N GLY A 132 -13.05 25.15 -8.32
CA GLY A 132 -14.30 24.42 -8.62
C GLY A 132 -14.30 23.00 -8.06
N TRP A 133 -15.38 22.27 -8.31
CA TRP A 133 -15.67 21.00 -7.64
C TRP A 133 -14.61 19.92 -7.90
N SER A 134 -14.21 19.75 -9.16
CA SER A 134 -13.24 18.74 -9.58
C SER A 134 -11.88 18.92 -8.91
N ALA A 135 -11.42 20.17 -8.82
CA ALA A 135 -10.18 20.50 -8.12
C ALA A 135 -10.29 20.30 -6.60
N SER A 136 -11.47 20.59 -6.02
CA SER A 136 -11.71 20.35 -4.59
C SER A 136 -11.76 18.85 -4.24
N LEU A 137 -12.33 18.01 -5.11
CA LEU A 137 -12.29 16.55 -4.98
C LEU A 137 -10.85 16.01 -5.07
N ALA A 138 -10.04 16.51 -6.01
CA ALA A 138 -8.63 16.12 -6.10
C ALA A 138 -7.83 16.52 -4.85
N ALA A 139 -8.10 17.70 -4.29
CA ALA A 139 -7.51 18.15 -3.03
C ALA A 139 -7.99 17.31 -1.82
N ALA A 140 -9.28 16.96 -1.78
CA ALA A 140 -9.86 16.08 -0.78
C ALA A 140 -9.24 14.67 -0.81
N ALA A 141 -9.11 14.07 -2.00
CA ALA A 141 -8.46 12.77 -2.19
C ALA A 141 -6.98 12.81 -1.76
N SER A 142 -6.29 13.92 -2.03
CA SER A 142 -4.90 14.11 -1.55
C SER A 142 -4.82 14.18 -0.03
N ALA A 143 -5.79 14.85 0.61
CA ALA A 143 -5.90 14.92 2.06
C ALA A 143 -6.26 13.57 2.70
N ALA A 144 -6.97 12.69 1.98
CA ALA A 144 -7.28 11.33 2.41
C ALA A 144 -6.03 10.50 2.71
N GLY A 145 -4.86 10.86 2.15
CA GLY A 145 -3.58 10.24 2.51
C GLY A 145 -3.12 10.45 3.95
N ARG A 146 -3.81 11.31 4.70
CA ARG A 146 -3.61 11.47 6.14
C ARG A 146 -4.45 10.49 6.98
N LEU A 147 -5.38 9.76 6.37
CA LEU A 147 -6.12 8.70 7.05
C LEU A 147 -5.17 7.57 7.46
N ASP A 148 -5.57 6.83 8.49
CA ASP A 148 -4.89 5.58 8.81
C ASP A 148 -4.95 4.64 7.59
N PRO A 149 -3.83 4.01 7.18
CA PRO A 149 -3.77 3.23 5.95
C PRO A 149 -4.82 2.11 5.85
N ASP A 150 -5.17 1.48 6.98
CA ASP A 150 -6.15 0.39 7.00
C ASP A 150 -7.57 0.93 6.78
N LEU A 151 -7.88 2.12 7.30
CA LEU A 151 -9.16 2.79 7.08
C LEU A 151 -9.30 3.23 5.62
N LEU A 152 -8.25 3.86 5.07
CA LEU A 152 -8.23 4.25 3.67
C LEU A 152 -8.42 3.06 2.73
N GLN A 153 -7.69 1.97 2.97
CA GLN A 153 -7.82 0.73 2.20
C GLN A 153 -9.25 0.19 2.25
N ALA A 154 -9.85 0.13 3.44
CA ALA A 154 -11.22 -0.33 3.62
C ALA A 154 -12.24 0.58 2.89
N SER A 155 -12.08 1.91 2.98
CA SER A 155 -12.92 2.89 2.27
C SER A 155 -12.83 2.71 0.75
N LEU A 156 -11.63 2.60 0.20
CA LEU A 156 -11.42 2.46 -1.24
C LEU A 156 -11.89 1.10 -1.78
N MET A 157 -11.66 0.01 -1.03
CA MET A 157 -12.16 -1.31 -1.39
C MET A 157 -13.69 -1.39 -1.34
N GLN A 158 -14.31 -0.76 -0.34
CA GLN A 158 -15.77 -0.63 -0.29
C GLN A 158 -16.28 0.19 -1.48
N ASN A 159 -15.64 1.31 -1.79
CA ASN A 159 -16.04 2.14 -2.92
C ASN A 159 -15.98 1.35 -4.25
N ALA A 160 -14.90 0.60 -4.44
CA ALA A 160 -14.71 -0.19 -5.65
C ALA A 160 -15.79 -1.27 -5.82
N VAL A 161 -16.21 -1.96 -4.75
CA VAL A 161 -17.30 -2.96 -4.85
C VAL A 161 -18.67 -2.33 -5.04
N GLU A 162 -18.87 -1.08 -4.62
CA GLU A 162 -20.15 -0.36 -4.80
C GLU A 162 -20.44 0.01 -6.24
N HIS A 163 -19.40 0.17 -7.06
CA HIS A 163 -19.49 0.44 -8.48
C HIS A 163 -19.79 -0.82 -9.33
N GLU A 164 -19.91 -1.99 -8.70
CA GLU A 164 -20.18 -3.23 -9.39
C GLU A 164 -21.69 -3.53 -9.53
N PRO A 165 -22.13 -4.09 -10.69
CA PRO A 165 -23.52 -4.46 -10.90
C PRO A 165 -24.03 -5.44 -9.83
N ARG A 166 -25.21 -5.17 -9.28
CA ARG A 166 -25.81 -5.99 -8.22
C ARG A 166 -26.88 -6.95 -8.78
N PRO A 167 -27.04 -8.16 -8.20
CA PRO A 167 -26.33 -8.65 -7.03
C PRO A 167 -24.90 -9.10 -7.35
N CYS A 168 -23.96 -8.79 -6.44
CA CYS A 168 -22.57 -9.21 -6.57
C CYS A 168 -22.08 -9.95 -5.33
N VAL A 169 -21.23 -10.93 -5.55
CA VAL A 169 -20.50 -11.65 -4.50
C VAL A 169 -19.06 -11.15 -4.51
N PHE A 170 -18.51 -10.84 -3.34
CA PHE A 170 -17.12 -10.46 -3.21
C PHE A 170 -16.33 -11.43 -2.33
N PHE A 171 -15.03 -11.54 -2.58
CA PHE A 171 -14.05 -12.23 -1.75
C PHE A 171 -12.83 -11.33 -1.57
N LEU A 172 -12.61 -10.86 -0.34
CA LEU A 172 -11.39 -10.17 0.06
C LEU A 172 -10.40 -11.19 0.62
N GLU A 173 -9.21 -11.24 0.05
CA GLU A 173 -8.14 -12.13 0.50
C GLU A 173 -7.52 -11.67 1.83
N ASP A 174 -6.89 -12.59 2.55
CA ASP A 174 -6.25 -12.34 3.85
C ASP A 174 -5.00 -11.48 3.80
N ASN A 175 -4.48 -11.23 2.60
CA ASN A 175 -3.50 -10.19 2.37
C ASN A 175 -4.09 -8.77 2.50
N GLY A 176 -5.42 -8.62 2.42
CA GLY A 176 -6.16 -7.36 2.45
C GLY A 176 -6.11 -6.56 1.14
N TYR A 177 -5.29 -6.95 0.18
CA TYR A 177 -5.01 -6.22 -1.05
C TYR A 177 -5.82 -6.70 -2.25
N ASP A 178 -6.18 -7.98 -2.29
CA ASP A 178 -6.85 -8.58 -3.45
C ASP A 178 -8.34 -8.76 -3.15
N LEU A 179 -9.19 -8.17 -3.99
CA LEU A 179 -10.63 -8.22 -3.92
C LEU A 179 -11.19 -8.79 -5.23
N MET A 180 -11.81 -9.95 -5.16
CA MET A 180 -12.47 -10.59 -6.29
C MET A 180 -13.97 -10.29 -6.23
N VAL A 181 -14.56 -9.84 -7.33
CA VAL A 181 -15.98 -9.51 -7.42
C VAL A 181 -16.63 -10.27 -8.58
N PHE A 182 -17.76 -10.89 -8.29
CA PHE A 182 -18.57 -11.66 -9.23
C PHE A 182 -19.97 -11.04 -9.28
N SER A 183 -20.27 -10.36 -10.37
CA SER A 183 -21.52 -9.63 -10.57
C SER A 183 -22.47 -10.48 -11.41
N TRP A 184 -23.67 -10.73 -10.89
CA TRP A 184 -24.64 -11.63 -11.49
C TRP A 184 -25.74 -10.87 -12.20
N HIS A 185 -25.93 -11.17 -13.48
CA HIS A 185 -26.85 -10.45 -14.36
C HIS A 185 -28.15 -11.22 -14.53
N ARG A 186 -29.25 -10.47 -14.65
CA ARG A 186 -30.58 -11.01 -14.88
C ARG A 186 -31.11 -10.58 -16.23
N ASN A 187 -31.78 -11.51 -16.91
CA ASN A 187 -32.51 -11.20 -18.12
C ASN A 187 -33.84 -10.48 -17.84
N GLN A 188 -34.56 -10.16 -18.91
CA GLN A 188 -35.86 -9.49 -18.86
C GLN A 188 -36.94 -10.27 -18.08
N GLN A 189 -36.78 -11.59 -17.90
CA GLN A 189 -37.68 -12.44 -17.12
C GLN A 189 -37.28 -12.51 -15.64
N GLY A 190 -36.20 -11.83 -15.24
CA GLY A 190 -35.69 -11.83 -13.87
C GLY A 190 -34.88 -13.08 -13.50
N LEU A 191 -34.56 -13.94 -14.46
CA LEU A 191 -33.71 -15.12 -14.28
C LEU A 191 -32.24 -14.76 -14.47
N PHE A 192 -31.35 -15.42 -13.74
CA PHE A 192 -29.91 -15.27 -13.95
C PHE A 192 -29.47 -16.05 -15.17
N ASP A 193 -28.75 -15.39 -16.07
CA ASP A 193 -28.24 -15.98 -17.31
C ASP A 193 -26.81 -15.56 -17.65
N ALA A 194 -26.20 -14.69 -16.83
CA ALA A 194 -24.86 -14.19 -17.06
C ALA A 194 -24.14 -13.81 -15.76
N MET A 195 -22.81 -13.85 -15.78
CA MET A 195 -21.95 -13.43 -14.69
C MET A 195 -20.70 -12.72 -15.23
N SER A 196 -20.28 -11.64 -14.58
CA SER A 196 -19.03 -10.93 -14.89
C SER A 196 -18.07 -10.95 -13.71
N PHE A 197 -16.78 -11.06 -14.00
CA PHE A 197 -15.73 -11.19 -12.99
C PHE A 197 -14.76 -10.00 -13.05
N LYS A 198 -14.33 -9.52 -11.88
CA LYS A 198 -13.19 -8.61 -11.72
C LYS A 198 -12.32 -9.02 -10.55
N HIS A 199 -11.01 -8.91 -10.76
CA HIS A 199 -10.00 -8.92 -9.72
C HIS A 199 -9.47 -7.50 -9.55
N LEU A 200 -9.77 -6.92 -8.40
CA LEU A 200 -9.38 -5.58 -7.98
C LEU A 200 -8.23 -5.70 -6.98
N GLN A 201 -7.21 -4.86 -7.13
CA GLN A 201 -6.08 -4.80 -6.22
C GLN A 201 -5.89 -3.39 -5.67
N TYR A 202 -5.74 -3.27 -4.35
CA TYR A 202 -5.32 -2.02 -3.73
C TYR A 202 -3.81 -1.85 -3.83
N ASP A 203 -3.35 -0.73 -4.36
CA ASP A 203 -1.95 -0.32 -4.34
C ASP A 203 -1.77 0.77 -3.28
N ASP A 204 -0.99 0.49 -2.25
CA ASP A 204 -0.72 1.42 -1.16
C ASP A 204 0.31 2.50 -1.51
N LEU A 205 0.99 2.40 -2.67
CA LEU A 205 1.88 3.44 -3.17
C LEU A 205 1.10 4.52 -3.92
N SER A 206 0.20 4.11 -4.83
CA SER A 206 -0.69 5.04 -5.54
C SER A 206 -1.94 5.41 -4.76
N MET A 207 -2.27 4.64 -3.70
CA MET A 207 -3.51 4.76 -2.92
C MET A 207 -4.75 4.63 -3.82
N GLN A 208 -4.72 3.67 -4.72
CA GLN A 208 -5.78 3.40 -5.68
C GLN A 208 -6.16 1.92 -5.67
N VAL A 209 -7.39 1.64 -6.07
CA VAL A 209 -7.84 0.28 -6.39
C VAL A 209 -7.86 0.17 -7.91
N THR A 210 -7.14 -0.82 -8.45
CA THR A 210 -7.03 -1.05 -9.88
C THR A 210 -7.57 -2.41 -10.26
N THR A 211 -8.18 -2.51 -11.44
CA THR A 211 -8.55 -3.81 -12.01
C THR A 211 -7.30 -4.43 -12.61
N ILE A 212 -6.90 -5.60 -12.08
CA ILE A 212 -5.73 -6.34 -12.55
C ILE A 212 -6.11 -7.59 -13.37
N SER A 213 -7.37 -7.99 -13.34
CA SER A 213 -7.93 -9.02 -14.21
C SER A 213 -9.46 -8.89 -14.28
N HIS A 214 -10.07 -9.30 -15.37
CA HIS A 214 -11.53 -9.30 -15.56
C HIS A 214 -11.93 -10.34 -16.62
N SER A 215 -13.22 -10.67 -16.72
CA SER A 215 -13.72 -11.49 -17.83
C SER A 215 -13.60 -10.74 -19.16
N GLU A 216 -13.14 -11.42 -20.23
CA GLU A 216 -12.91 -10.81 -21.55
C GLU A 216 -14.22 -10.32 -22.18
N ASP A 217 -15.27 -11.14 -22.09
CA ASP A 217 -16.63 -10.72 -22.35
C ASP A 217 -17.26 -10.22 -21.03
N MET A 218 -17.97 -9.10 -21.10
CA MET A 218 -18.65 -8.45 -19.96
C MET A 218 -19.72 -9.34 -19.29
N SER A 219 -19.91 -10.58 -19.77
CA SER A 219 -20.72 -11.61 -19.16
C SER A 219 -20.43 -13.00 -19.76
N GLU A 220 -20.17 -14.01 -18.94
CA GLU A 220 -20.23 -15.42 -19.37
C GLU A 220 -21.67 -15.91 -19.38
N PRO A 221 -22.26 -16.22 -20.55
CA PRO A 221 -23.66 -16.64 -20.63
C PRO A 221 -23.84 -18.10 -20.20
N PHE A 222 -24.94 -18.39 -19.51
CA PHE A 222 -25.34 -19.74 -19.13
C PHE A 222 -26.88 -19.89 -19.18
N PRO A 223 -27.41 -21.13 -19.19
CA PRO A 223 -28.86 -21.35 -19.26
C PRO A 223 -29.60 -20.63 -18.12
N ALA A 224 -30.59 -19.80 -18.50
CA ALA A 224 -31.34 -18.97 -17.58
C ALA A 224 -31.98 -19.78 -16.45
N LYS A 225 -31.69 -19.41 -15.19
CA LYS A 225 -32.18 -20.12 -14.01
C LYS A 225 -32.42 -19.19 -12.83
N THR A 226 -33.28 -19.62 -11.90
CA THR A 226 -33.37 -19.02 -10.58
C THR A 226 -32.17 -19.45 -9.74
N MET A 227 -31.64 -18.54 -8.94
CA MET A 227 -30.59 -18.85 -7.95
C MET A 227 -30.92 -18.17 -6.63
N SER A 228 -30.81 -18.92 -5.55
CA SER A 228 -30.81 -18.46 -4.18
C SER A 228 -29.49 -17.77 -3.82
N ASP A 229 -29.46 -17.04 -2.70
CA ASP A 229 -28.23 -16.43 -2.18
C ASP A 229 -27.11 -17.45 -1.95
N GLY A 230 -27.47 -18.64 -1.46
CA GLY A 230 -26.53 -19.73 -1.24
C GLY A 230 -25.96 -20.27 -2.55
N GLU A 231 -26.77 -20.34 -3.60
CA GLU A 231 -26.33 -20.75 -4.93
C GLU A 231 -25.41 -19.70 -5.56
N LEU A 232 -25.73 -18.40 -5.46
CA LEU A 232 -24.84 -17.33 -5.93
C LEU A 232 -23.47 -17.41 -5.25
N LEU A 233 -23.44 -17.55 -3.92
CA LEU A 233 -22.20 -17.72 -3.17
C LEU A 233 -21.43 -18.98 -3.57
N THR A 234 -22.12 -20.10 -3.79
CA THR A 234 -21.50 -21.37 -4.15
C THR A 234 -20.90 -21.30 -5.55
N GLN A 235 -21.65 -20.76 -6.53
CA GLN A 235 -21.17 -20.61 -7.90
C GLN A 235 -20.01 -19.62 -7.97
N SER A 236 -20.08 -18.47 -7.30
CA SER A 236 -18.98 -17.51 -7.26
C SER A 236 -17.71 -18.11 -6.62
N ARG A 237 -17.83 -19.00 -5.62
CA ARG A 237 -16.67 -19.73 -5.07
C ARG A 237 -16.03 -20.66 -6.10
N ILE A 238 -16.84 -21.37 -6.89
CA ILE A 238 -16.32 -22.27 -7.94
C ILE A 238 -15.49 -21.48 -8.95
N TYR A 239 -16.04 -20.39 -9.49
CA TYR A 239 -15.32 -19.52 -10.42
C TYR A 239 -14.06 -18.90 -9.80
N ARG A 240 -14.15 -18.50 -8.53
CA ARG A 240 -13.02 -17.97 -7.77
C ARG A 240 -11.89 -18.99 -7.63
N ASP A 241 -12.22 -20.23 -7.28
CA ASP A 241 -11.24 -21.30 -7.08
C ASP A 241 -10.61 -21.73 -8.42
N GLU A 242 -11.38 -21.71 -9.51
CA GLU A 242 -10.87 -21.91 -10.86
C GLU A 242 -9.90 -20.78 -11.28
N TYR A 243 -10.29 -19.52 -11.09
CA TYR A 243 -9.42 -18.38 -11.35
C TYR A 243 -8.15 -18.42 -10.50
N GLN A 244 -8.27 -18.80 -9.23
CA GLN A 244 -7.13 -18.93 -8.33
C GLN A 244 -6.19 -20.06 -8.77
N HIS A 245 -6.72 -21.17 -9.30
CA HIS A 245 -5.93 -22.25 -9.87
C HIS A 245 -5.07 -21.76 -11.05
N TRP A 246 -5.65 -20.99 -11.96
CA TRP A 246 -4.92 -20.39 -13.09
C TRP A 246 -3.88 -19.37 -12.61
N ARG A 247 -4.21 -18.50 -11.64
CA ARG A 247 -3.25 -17.56 -11.03
C ARG A 247 -2.04 -18.26 -10.41
N GLU A 248 -2.25 -19.40 -9.76
CA GLU A 248 -1.18 -20.17 -9.13
C GLU A 248 -0.29 -20.88 -10.17
N GLN A 249 -0.89 -21.31 -11.29
CA GLN A 249 -0.16 -21.95 -12.40
C GLN A 249 0.64 -20.95 -13.24
N ASP A 250 0.01 -19.82 -13.59
CA ASP A 250 0.55 -18.84 -14.55
C ASP A 250 1.31 -17.69 -13.87
N GLY A 251 1.20 -17.55 -12.54
CA GLY A 251 1.78 -16.45 -11.75
C GLY A 251 3.29 -16.52 -11.51
N GLY A 252 4.01 -17.49 -12.09
CA GLY A 252 5.47 -17.59 -12.01
C GLY A 252 6.02 -17.51 -10.57
N THR A 253 7.07 -16.71 -10.34
CA THR A 253 7.66 -16.54 -9.00
C THR A 253 6.78 -15.79 -8.00
N VAL A 254 5.74 -15.08 -8.47
CA VAL A 254 4.80 -14.29 -7.63
C VAL A 254 3.78 -15.21 -6.95
N ALA A 255 3.49 -16.37 -7.53
CA ALA A 255 2.57 -17.38 -6.97
C ALA A 255 3.01 -17.88 -5.58
N GLN A 256 4.32 -17.83 -5.24
CA GLN A 256 4.85 -18.28 -3.94
C GLN A 256 4.38 -17.45 -2.73
N GLY A 257 3.80 -16.25 -2.97
CA GLY A 257 3.23 -15.37 -1.94
C GLY A 257 1.70 -15.30 -1.94
N MET A 258 1.02 -15.92 -2.91
CA MET A 258 -0.45 -15.93 -2.99
C MET A 258 -0.99 -17.02 -2.08
N THR A 259 -1.65 -16.63 -0.99
CA THR A 259 -2.30 -17.58 -0.06
C THR A 259 -3.62 -18.09 -0.62
N GLY A 260 -4.26 -17.29 -1.49
CA GLY A 260 -5.59 -17.57 -2.00
C GLY A 260 -6.61 -17.76 -0.87
N ARG A 261 -6.39 -17.18 0.31
CA ARG A 261 -7.28 -17.37 1.45
C ARG A 261 -8.23 -16.21 1.54
N VAL A 262 -9.52 -16.52 1.54
CA VAL A 262 -10.57 -15.52 1.76
C VAL A 262 -10.60 -15.15 3.23
N MET A 263 -10.29 -13.89 3.54
CA MET A 263 -10.50 -13.31 4.87
C MET A 263 -11.95 -12.88 5.06
N ARG A 264 -12.58 -12.35 4.02
CA ARG A 264 -13.98 -11.89 4.09
C ARG A 264 -14.70 -12.14 2.78
N SER A 265 -15.96 -12.49 2.85
CA SER A 265 -16.84 -12.60 1.69
C SER A 265 -18.23 -12.11 2.03
N GLY A 266 -18.98 -11.68 1.02
CA GLY A 266 -20.37 -11.28 1.20
C GLY A 266 -21.13 -11.22 -0.11
N LEU A 267 -22.45 -11.13 0.00
CA LEU A 267 -23.38 -10.94 -1.10
C LEU A 267 -24.02 -9.55 -0.94
N LEU A 268 -23.80 -8.66 -1.90
CA LEU A 268 -24.43 -7.35 -1.97
C LEU A 268 -25.61 -7.42 -2.92
N LYS A 269 -26.77 -6.92 -2.46
CA LYS A 269 -28.02 -6.95 -3.25
C LYS A 269 -28.47 -5.54 -3.63
N PRO A 270 -29.26 -5.41 -4.72
CA PRO A 270 -30.01 -4.18 -4.97
C PRO A 270 -30.89 -3.84 -3.75
N GLY A 271 -30.91 -2.57 -3.34
CA GLY A 271 -31.73 -2.09 -2.22
C GLY A 271 -31.25 -2.44 -0.80
N LEU A 272 -30.13 -3.17 -0.66
CA LEU A 272 -29.46 -3.37 0.63
C LEU A 272 -28.15 -2.58 0.64
N GLU A 273 -28.10 -1.49 1.40
CA GLU A 273 -26.94 -0.59 1.52
C GLU A 273 -25.92 -1.09 2.56
N GLN A 274 -25.68 -2.40 2.60
CA GLN A 274 -24.66 -2.93 3.49
C GLN A 274 -23.27 -2.55 2.93
N LYS A 275 -22.45 -1.92 3.78
CA LYS A 275 -21.06 -1.57 3.49
C LYS A 275 -20.08 -2.41 4.32
N PRO A 276 -20.03 -3.74 4.11
CA PRO A 276 -19.36 -4.67 5.02
C PRO A 276 -17.84 -4.52 5.03
N LEU A 277 -17.22 -3.95 4.00
CA LEU A 277 -15.77 -3.76 3.96
C LEU A 277 -15.32 -2.59 4.84
N LEU A 278 -16.20 -1.65 5.18
CA LEU A 278 -15.88 -0.52 6.07
C LEU A 278 -15.60 -0.95 7.52
N ASN A 279 -16.10 -2.11 7.97
CA ASN A 279 -15.87 -2.57 9.33
C ASN A 279 -14.57 -3.38 9.41
N LEU A 280 -13.54 -2.88 10.07
CA LEU A 280 -12.27 -3.58 10.20
C LEU A 280 -12.34 -4.68 11.27
N ASN A 281 -11.43 -5.65 11.20
CA ASN A 281 -11.38 -6.79 12.13
C ASN A 281 -11.04 -6.38 13.58
N ASP A 282 -10.46 -5.20 13.77
CA ASP A 282 -10.14 -4.62 15.08
C ASP A 282 -11.30 -3.81 15.69
N GLY A 283 -12.46 -3.78 15.02
CA GLY A 283 -13.66 -3.07 15.46
C GLY A 283 -13.72 -1.60 15.03
N ARG A 284 -12.68 -1.06 14.38
CA ARG A 284 -12.76 0.28 13.78
C ARG A 284 -13.68 0.25 12.55
N ARG A 285 -14.29 1.40 12.24
CA ARG A 285 -15.07 1.60 11.03
C ARG A 285 -14.43 2.69 10.18
N ALA A 286 -14.13 2.37 8.94
CA ALA A 286 -13.66 3.31 7.94
C ALA A 286 -14.80 4.23 7.47
N PRO A 287 -14.49 5.49 7.10
CA PRO A 287 -15.49 6.35 6.47
C PRO A 287 -15.91 5.79 5.12
N ASP A 288 -17.11 6.14 4.69
CA ASP A 288 -17.47 5.96 3.29
C ASP A 288 -16.65 6.89 2.41
N TRP A 289 -16.15 6.40 1.27
CA TRP A 289 -15.21 7.17 0.45
C TRP A 289 -15.85 8.42 -0.16
N ASP A 290 -16.98 8.25 -0.85
CA ASP A 290 -17.66 9.35 -1.54
C ASP A 290 -18.16 10.39 -0.54
N GLU A 291 -18.75 9.94 0.59
CA GLU A 291 -19.17 10.85 1.66
C GLU A 291 -17.99 11.62 2.25
N PHE A 292 -16.87 10.95 2.50
CA PHE A 292 -15.66 11.59 3.02
C PHE A 292 -15.08 12.60 2.04
N THR A 293 -14.95 12.25 0.76
CA THR A 293 -14.40 13.17 -0.23
C THR A 293 -15.31 14.35 -0.49
N ASP A 294 -16.63 14.16 -0.49
CA ASP A 294 -17.60 15.25 -0.65
C ASP A 294 -17.55 16.20 0.55
N GLN A 295 -17.55 15.69 1.77
CA GLN A 295 -17.43 16.51 2.98
C GLN A 295 -16.10 17.27 3.04
N ALA A 296 -14.99 16.60 2.72
CA ALA A 296 -13.68 17.23 2.69
C ALA A 296 -13.58 18.29 1.58
N ALA A 297 -14.15 18.04 0.40
CA ALA A 297 -14.20 19.01 -0.69
C ALA A 297 -15.01 20.26 -0.30
N ILE A 298 -16.18 20.08 0.32
CA ILE A 298 -16.97 21.21 0.84
C ILE A 298 -16.21 21.99 1.90
N ALA A 299 -15.54 21.31 2.84
CA ALA A 299 -14.73 21.97 3.86
C ALA A 299 -13.62 22.82 3.23
N ILE A 300 -12.91 22.29 2.22
CA ILE A 300 -11.88 23.02 1.46
C ILE A 300 -12.48 24.26 0.78
N LEU A 301 -13.62 24.11 0.12
CA LEU A 301 -14.30 25.22 -0.57
C LEU A 301 -14.74 26.33 0.39
N GLN A 302 -15.15 25.95 1.61
CA GLN A 302 -15.53 26.88 2.68
C GLN A 302 -14.34 27.42 3.50
N GLY A 303 -13.10 27.02 3.16
CA GLY A 303 -11.88 27.43 3.85
C GLY A 303 -11.73 26.86 5.26
N GLN A 304 -12.38 25.73 5.54
CA GLN A 304 -12.30 25.00 6.81
C GLN A 304 -11.14 23.99 6.80
N PRO A 305 -10.50 23.73 7.96
CA PRO A 305 -9.46 22.72 8.06
C PRO A 305 -10.06 21.30 7.90
N ILE A 306 -9.43 20.48 7.07
CA ILE A 306 -9.81 19.07 6.88
C ILE A 306 -9.41 18.29 8.14
N SER A 307 -10.40 17.89 8.94
CA SER A 307 -10.16 16.97 10.06
C SER A 307 -10.14 15.53 9.55
N PRO A 308 -9.03 14.79 9.68
CA PRO A 308 -8.88 13.43 9.13
C PRO A 308 -9.58 12.36 9.97
N THR A 309 -10.55 12.73 10.80
CA THR A 309 -11.26 11.78 11.65
C THR A 309 -12.75 12.09 11.54
N PRO A 310 -13.54 11.24 10.88
CA PRO A 310 -14.98 11.29 11.05
C PRO A 310 -15.24 11.18 12.54
N ALA A 311 -15.98 12.14 13.11
CA ALA A 311 -16.51 11.96 14.45
C ALA A 311 -17.25 10.61 14.44
N LEU A 312 -16.72 9.64 15.19
CA LEU A 312 -17.40 8.36 15.40
C LEU A 312 -18.85 8.70 15.76
N PRO A 313 -19.87 8.21 15.02
CA PRO A 313 -21.23 8.33 15.51
C PRO A 313 -21.23 7.65 16.88
N GLN A 314 -21.54 8.44 17.91
CA GLN A 314 -21.78 7.94 19.25
C GLN A 314 -22.83 6.84 19.09
N GLN A 315 -22.41 5.58 19.16
CA GLN A 315 -23.36 4.51 19.43
C GLN A 315 -23.97 4.86 20.77
N GLU A 316 -25.26 5.16 20.76
CA GLU A 316 -26.10 5.17 21.95
C GLU A 316 -25.78 3.91 22.75
N GLN A 317 -25.09 4.12 23.89
CA GLN A 317 -24.93 3.08 24.88
C GLN A 317 -26.34 2.70 25.37
N PRO A 318 -26.74 1.43 25.31
CA PRO A 318 -27.86 0.99 26.10
C PRO A 318 -27.51 1.22 27.58
N GLU A 319 -28.42 1.87 28.29
CA GLU A 319 -28.32 2.20 29.70
C GLU A 319 -27.83 0.99 30.51
N ARG A 320 -26.71 1.17 31.23
CA ARG A 320 -26.33 0.26 32.30
C ARG A 320 -27.26 0.50 33.47
N ASP A 321 -28.22 -0.41 33.64
CA ASP A 321 -28.88 -0.61 34.93
C ASP A 321 -27.82 -0.96 35.97
N THR A 322 -27.65 -0.03 36.91
CA THR A 322 -26.93 -0.24 38.15
C THR A 322 -27.80 -1.05 39.11
N ASP A 323 -27.34 -2.23 39.52
CA ASP A 323 -27.68 -2.75 40.84
C ASP A 323 -26.47 -3.48 41.46
N PRO A 324 -25.97 -3.09 42.66
CA PRO A 324 -24.79 -3.66 43.28
C PRO A 324 -25.19 -4.57 44.44
N THR A 325 -25.05 -5.89 44.31
CA THR A 325 -24.84 -6.76 45.50
C THR A 325 -24.44 -8.18 45.11
N ALA A 326 -23.23 -8.57 45.52
CA ALA A 326 -22.89 -9.87 46.13
C ALA A 326 -21.39 -10.14 45.94
N VAL A 327 -20.60 -9.62 46.88
CA VAL A 327 -19.25 -10.10 47.15
C VAL A 327 -19.37 -11.44 47.88
N THR A 328 -18.86 -12.51 47.28
CA THR A 328 -18.48 -13.72 48.03
C THR A 328 -17.10 -14.17 47.59
N GLN A 329 -16.12 -13.87 48.44
CA GLN A 329 -14.78 -14.44 48.43
C GLN A 329 -14.79 -15.79 49.16
N THR A 330 -14.13 -16.82 48.62
CA THR A 330 -13.54 -17.93 49.40
C THR A 330 -12.48 -18.65 48.54
N PRO A 331 -11.51 -19.39 49.14
CA PRO A 331 -10.16 -18.88 49.38
C PRO A 331 -9.07 -19.67 48.62
N ALA A 332 -7.89 -19.07 48.56
CA ALA A 332 -6.68 -19.69 48.03
C ALA A 332 -6.26 -20.92 48.85
N ARG A 333 -5.98 -22.03 48.15
CA ARG A 333 -5.22 -23.16 48.71
C ARG A 333 -3.85 -23.20 48.04
N THR A 334 -2.86 -22.83 48.82
CA THR A 334 -1.42 -22.95 48.54
C THR A 334 -1.04 -24.42 48.48
N ALA A 335 -0.47 -24.86 47.35
CA ALA A 335 0.40 -26.04 47.29
C ALA A 335 1.57 -25.68 46.37
N ALA A 336 2.73 -25.45 46.98
CA ALA A 336 3.97 -25.21 46.27
C ALA A 336 4.48 -26.53 45.68
N THR A 337 4.21 -26.77 44.41
CA THR A 337 4.94 -27.74 43.60
C THR A 337 6.00 -26.96 42.83
N THR A 338 7.27 -27.31 43.00
CA THR A 338 8.40 -26.78 42.26
C THR A 338 8.08 -26.81 40.76
N LYS A 339 7.93 -25.64 40.12
CA LYS A 339 7.56 -25.55 38.69
C LYS A 339 8.66 -26.15 37.84
N GLN A 340 8.45 -27.38 37.37
CA GLN A 340 9.31 -28.01 36.37
C GLN A 340 9.28 -27.16 35.09
N VAL A 341 10.44 -26.67 34.65
CA VAL A 341 10.58 -25.81 33.45
C VAL A 341 10.63 -26.72 32.22
N TRP A 342 9.70 -26.55 31.28
CA TRP A 342 9.65 -27.35 30.05
C TRP A 342 10.58 -26.73 28.99
N PRO A 343 11.54 -27.49 28.43
CA PRO A 343 12.36 -27.06 27.30
C PRO A 343 11.46 -26.61 26.15
N ASN A 344 11.74 -25.42 25.59
CA ASN A 344 10.95 -24.89 24.49
C ASN A 344 11.75 -24.07 23.50
N ALA A 345 11.35 -24.15 22.24
CA ALA A 345 11.91 -23.39 21.13
C ALA A 345 10.80 -22.82 20.26
N TRP A 346 11.06 -21.71 19.59
CA TRP A 346 10.14 -21.16 18.59
C TRP A 346 10.60 -21.57 17.21
N VAL A 347 9.69 -21.99 16.34
CA VAL A 347 9.99 -22.29 14.94
C VAL A 347 9.11 -21.48 14.01
N ALA A 348 9.63 -21.14 12.83
CA ALA A 348 8.86 -20.43 11.81
C ALA A 348 7.58 -21.22 11.47
N ASN A 349 6.46 -20.51 11.32
CA ASN A 349 5.14 -21.09 11.08
C ASN A 349 5.15 -22.14 9.94
N ARG A 350 5.88 -21.84 8.86
CA ARG A 350 6.05 -22.72 7.67
C ARG A 350 6.66 -24.08 7.96
N LEU A 351 7.41 -24.23 9.05
CA LEU A 351 8.04 -25.50 9.40
C LEU A 351 7.06 -26.45 10.11
N ALA A 352 5.97 -25.93 10.69
CA ALA A 352 4.94 -26.73 11.35
C ALA A 352 3.79 -27.07 10.38
N HIS A 353 3.60 -28.36 10.09
CA HIS A 353 2.59 -28.89 9.17
C HIS A 353 1.53 -29.63 9.98
N THR A 354 0.29 -29.16 9.94
CA THR A 354 -0.79 -29.66 10.79
C THR A 354 -1.56 -30.79 10.12
N TYR A 355 -2.00 -31.77 10.91
CA TYR A 355 -2.89 -32.84 10.47
C TYR A 355 -3.75 -33.33 11.63
N ILE A 356 -4.83 -34.06 11.33
CA ILE A 356 -5.71 -34.66 12.34
C ILE A 356 -5.38 -36.15 12.43
N LEU A 357 -5.06 -36.61 13.63
CA LEU A 357 -4.98 -38.05 13.92
C LEU A 357 -6.33 -38.52 14.44
N ARG A 358 -7.00 -39.35 13.64
CA ARG A 358 -8.18 -40.09 14.07
C ARG A 358 -7.74 -41.32 14.86
N ALA A 359 -8.02 -41.34 16.16
CA ALA A 359 -7.74 -42.49 17.02
C ALA A 359 -8.74 -43.63 16.75
N LYS A 360 -8.37 -44.86 17.14
CA LYS A 360 -9.20 -46.07 16.96
C LYS A 360 -10.58 -45.98 17.63
N ASP A 361 -10.72 -45.10 18.62
CA ASP A 361 -11.95 -44.81 19.34
C ASP A 361 -12.80 -43.70 18.69
N GLY A 362 -12.42 -43.22 17.50
CA GLY A 362 -13.13 -42.20 16.73
C GLY A 362 -12.80 -40.76 17.11
N ARG A 363 -11.97 -40.52 18.14
CA ARG A 363 -11.57 -39.16 18.54
C ARG A 363 -10.54 -38.55 17.59
N ASP A 364 -10.69 -37.27 17.31
CA ASP A 364 -9.74 -36.48 16.52
C ASP A 364 -8.75 -35.75 17.41
N TRP A 365 -7.46 -35.92 17.13
CA TRP A 365 -6.39 -35.22 17.81
C TRP A 365 -5.64 -34.33 16.83
N PRO A 366 -5.58 -33.01 17.06
CA PRO A 366 -4.78 -32.13 16.23
C PRO A 366 -3.30 -32.39 16.50
N LYS A 367 -2.56 -32.71 15.45
CA LYS A 367 -1.11 -32.96 15.48
C LYS A 367 -0.39 -32.09 14.47
N MET A 368 0.92 -31.99 14.65
CA MET A 368 1.80 -31.27 13.75
C MET A 368 3.11 -32.03 13.55
N ILE A 369 3.56 -32.11 12.30
CA ILE A 369 4.93 -32.47 11.96
C ILE A 369 5.71 -31.17 11.83
N VAL A 370 6.80 -31.06 12.57
CA VAL A 370 7.63 -29.85 12.61
C VAL A 370 9.01 -30.15 12.05
N GLY A 371 9.34 -29.57 10.90
CA GLY A 371 10.67 -29.64 10.33
C GLY A 371 11.68 -28.81 11.14
N LEU A 372 12.89 -29.31 11.29
CA LEU A 372 13.97 -28.58 11.95
C LEU A 372 14.48 -27.44 11.06
N PRO A 373 14.81 -26.25 11.61
CA PRO A 373 15.43 -25.17 10.84
C PRO A 373 16.72 -25.61 10.16
N ARG A 374 17.01 -25.03 8.99
CA ARG A 374 18.27 -25.29 8.27
C ARG A 374 19.48 -24.94 9.14
N GLY A 375 20.48 -25.81 9.12
CA GLY A 375 21.69 -25.68 9.92
C GLY A 375 21.54 -26.09 11.38
N THR A 376 20.41 -26.71 11.77
CA THR A 376 20.28 -27.42 13.04
C THR A 376 21.24 -28.60 13.01
N ALA A 377 22.22 -28.61 13.91
CA ALA A 377 23.21 -29.65 13.99
C ALA A 377 23.40 -30.08 15.44
N ILE A 378 23.55 -31.38 15.67
CA ILE A 378 23.79 -31.98 16.98
C ILE A 378 24.97 -32.93 16.81
N ASP A 379 25.98 -32.81 17.69
CA ASP A 379 27.21 -33.62 17.65
C ASP A 379 27.90 -33.66 16.28
N GLY A 380 27.84 -32.54 15.53
CA GLY A 380 28.44 -32.40 14.20
C GLY A 380 27.61 -33.00 13.05
N GLN A 381 26.48 -33.66 13.33
CA GLN A 381 25.56 -34.16 12.31
C GLN A 381 24.57 -33.06 11.92
N ASP A 382 24.50 -32.73 10.63
CA ASP A 382 23.47 -31.84 10.08
C ASP A 382 22.11 -32.54 10.07
N LEU A 383 21.14 -31.93 10.76
CA LEU A 383 19.77 -32.42 10.87
C LEU A 383 18.81 -31.62 9.97
N THR A 384 19.34 -30.90 8.98
CA THR A 384 18.52 -30.30 7.93
C THR A 384 17.69 -31.38 7.22
N GLY A 385 16.38 -31.18 7.12
CA GLY A 385 15.45 -32.15 6.53
C GLY A 385 14.91 -33.22 7.51
N TRP A 386 15.30 -33.16 8.78
CA TRP A 386 14.67 -33.94 9.85
C TRP A 386 13.47 -33.20 10.44
N ALA A 387 12.54 -33.95 11.04
CA ALA A 387 11.32 -33.42 11.62
C ALA A 387 10.92 -34.18 12.90
N THR A 388 10.04 -33.60 13.70
CA THR A 388 9.41 -34.26 14.85
C THR A 388 7.89 -34.18 14.77
N ASP A 389 7.19 -35.18 15.31
CA ASP A 389 5.73 -35.23 15.33
C ASP A 389 5.19 -34.98 16.74
N MET A 390 4.26 -34.02 16.87
CA MET A 390 3.79 -33.55 18.16
C MET A 390 2.27 -33.33 18.17
N PHE A 391 1.65 -33.45 19.34
CA PHE A 391 0.27 -32.98 19.54
C PHE A 391 0.24 -31.45 19.61
N MET A 392 -0.78 -30.85 19.00
CA MET A 392 -0.98 -29.41 19.07
C MET A 392 -1.74 -29.05 20.33
N SER A 393 -1.19 -28.11 21.10
CA SER A 393 -1.98 -27.39 22.10
C SER A 393 -2.90 -26.37 21.43
N ALA A 394 -3.95 -25.93 22.11
CA ALA A 394 -4.79 -24.81 21.64
C ALA A 394 -3.97 -23.54 21.37
N LYS A 395 -2.87 -23.32 22.10
CA LYS A 395 -1.94 -22.20 21.86
C LYS A 395 -1.12 -22.39 20.59
N ASN A 396 -0.66 -23.61 20.30
CA ASN A 396 0.03 -23.93 19.06
C ASN A 396 -0.90 -23.76 17.86
N GLN A 397 -2.15 -24.16 18.02
CA GLN A 397 -3.18 -24.03 16.99
C GLN A 397 -3.49 -22.54 16.74
N LYS A 398 -3.66 -21.75 17.80
CA LYS A 398 -3.80 -20.29 17.70
C LYS A 398 -2.58 -19.64 17.02
N GLN A 399 -1.35 -19.94 17.47
CA GLN A 399 -0.12 -19.44 16.85
C GLN A 399 -0.01 -19.82 15.37
N LYS A 400 -0.34 -21.07 15.04
CA LYS A 400 -0.31 -21.58 13.68
C LYS A 400 -1.32 -20.84 12.79
N ASN A 401 -2.55 -20.65 13.29
CA ASN A 401 -3.64 -19.97 12.60
C ASN A 401 -3.39 -18.46 12.46
N GLU A 402 -2.74 -17.83 13.43
CA GLU A 402 -2.31 -16.42 13.41
C GLU A 402 -1.06 -16.17 12.55
N GLY A 403 -0.51 -17.20 11.88
CA GLY A 403 0.71 -17.07 11.08
C GLY A 403 1.99 -16.84 11.90
N ARG A 404 1.90 -16.89 13.24
CA ARG A 404 3.03 -16.67 14.16
C ARG A 404 3.96 -17.88 14.21
N ALA A 405 5.19 -17.65 14.66
CA ALA A 405 6.08 -18.74 15.04
C ALA A 405 5.39 -19.66 16.05
N VAL A 406 5.59 -20.97 15.90
CA VAL A 406 4.96 -22.00 16.75
C VAL A 406 5.94 -22.37 17.87
N ASN A 407 5.45 -22.37 19.11
CA ASN A 407 6.24 -22.78 20.27
C ASN A 407 6.23 -24.31 20.41
N LEU A 408 7.39 -24.94 20.31
CA LEU A 408 7.60 -26.35 20.59
C LEU A 408 7.91 -26.49 22.07
N ARG A 409 7.13 -27.29 22.80
CA ARG A 409 7.38 -27.61 24.20
C ARG A 409 7.55 -29.10 24.36
N PHE A 410 8.70 -29.49 24.90
CA PHE A 410 9.02 -30.89 25.12
C PHE A 410 8.87 -31.22 26.60
N LYS A 411 8.41 -32.44 26.87
CA LYS A 411 8.35 -32.94 28.23
C LYS A 411 9.79 -33.23 28.69
N PRO A 412 10.23 -32.73 29.85
CA PRO A 412 11.53 -33.09 30.40
C PRO A 412 11.68 -34.61 30.55
N ASP A 413 12.91 -35.10 30.40
CA ASP A 413 13.28 -36.51 30.61
C ASP A 413 12.59 -37.52 29.67
N THR A 414 11.90 -37.03 28.64
CA THR A 414 11.30 -37.85 27.57
C THR A 414 12.04 -37.55 26.27
N PRO A 415 12.82 -38.50 25.73
CA PRO A 415 13.53 -38.32 24.46
C PRO A 415 12.58 -37.92 23.33
N VAL A 416 13.04 -37.01 22.47
CA VAL A 416 12.30 -36.53 21.30
C VAL A 416 12.66 -37.39 20.10
N GLU A 417 11.66 -38.03 19.50
CA GLU A 417 11.84 -38.71 18.23
C GLU A 417 11.94 -37.68 17.10
N LEU A 418 13.07 -37.74 16.39
CA LEU A 418 13.26 -37.09 15.10
C LEU A 418 13.18 -38.13 13.99
N PHE A 419 12.67 -37.75 12.83
CA PHE A 419 12.62 -38.60 11.66
C PHE A 419 12.90 -37.85 10.37
N THR A 420 13.35 -38.57 9.35
CA THR A 420 13.45 -38.09 7.97
C THR A 420 13.07 -39.21 6.99
N GLY A 421 12.73 -38.86 5.76
CA GLY A 421 12.21 -39.81 4.76
C GLY A 421 10.73 -40.20 4.97
N ARG A 422 10.21 -41.06 4.10
CA ARG A 422 8.80 -41.55 4.11
C ARG A 422 8.76 -43.07 3.93
N GLY A 423 7.73 -43.72 4.46
CA GLY A 423 7.49 -45.15 4.26
C GLY A 423 8.64 -46.02 4.77
N THR A 424 9.09 -46.97 3.95
CA THR A 424 10.18 -47.92 4.26
C THR A 424 11.57 -47.27 4.33
N GLU A 425 11.73 -46.06 3.80
CA GLU A 425 12.98 -45.28 3.86
C GLU A 425 13.06 -44.37 5.09
N ARG A 426 12.05 -44.41 5.98
CA ARG A 426 12.01 -43.58 7.18
C ARG A 426 13.13 -43.96 8.14
N ARG A 427 13.98 -42.99 8.46
CA ARG A 427 15.00 -43.08 9.51
C ARG A 427 14.52 -42.32 10.73
N THR A 428 14.77 -42.85 11.92
CA THR A 428 14.44 -42.20 13.19
C THR A 428 15.66 -42.12 14.10
N MET A 429 15.71 -41.10 14.95
CA MET A 429 16.68 -40.98 16.03
C MET A 429 16.02 -40.34 17.25
N GLN A 430 16.57 -40.61 18.44
CA GLN A 430 16.11 -40.03 19.69
C GLN A 430 17.11 -38.97 20.13
N VAL A 431 16.62 -37.81 20.54
CA VAL A 431 17.45 -36.68 20.99
C VAL A 431 16.95 -36.16 22.32
N ASP A 432 17.88 -35.77 23.19
CA ASP A 432 17.55 -35.06 24.42
C ASP A 432 16.79 -33.74 24.12
N PRO A 433 15.64 -33.47 24.78
CA PRO A 433 14.87 -32.27 24.57
C PRO A 433 15.63 -30.95 24.69
N GLN A 434 16.58 -30.85 25.63
CA GLN A 434 17.33 -29.62 25.90
C GLN A 434 18.37 -29.40 24.81
N THR A 435 19.08 -30.45 24.42
CA THR A 435 20.05 -30.43 23.31
C THR A 435 19.37 -30.02 22.00
N LEU A 436 18.18 -30.57 21.72
CA LEU A 436 17.42 -30.22 20.51
C LEU A 436 16.99 -28.75 20.50
N VAL A 437 16.47 -28.25 21.62
CA VAL A 437 16.04 -26.84 21.76
C VAL A 437 17.23 -25.89 21.54
N GLN A 438 18.38 -26.19 22.13
CA GLN A 438 19.57 -25.36 21.97
C GLN A 438 20.07 -25.36 20.52
N ALA A 439 20.11 -26.52 19.87
CA ALA A 439 20.51 -26.62 18.46
C ALA A 439 19.59 -25.82 17.52
N ILE A 440 18.29 -25.79 17.80
CA ILE A 440 17.31 -24.97 17.07
C ILE A 440 17.60 -23.47 17.26
N ILE A 441 17.86 -23.04 18.50
CA ILE A 441 18.18 -21.63 18.82
C ILE A 441 19.48 -21.22 18.13
N ASP A 442 20.52 -22.04 18.20
CA ASP A 442 21.83 -21.75 17.61
C ASP A 442 21.77 -21.68 16.09
N ALA A 443 20.99 -22.57 15.45
CA ALA A 443 20.76 -22.52 14.01
C ALA A 443 20.01 -21.24 13.60
N GLN A 444 19.02 -20.82 14.37
CA GLN A 444 18.29 -19.58 14.11
C GLN A 444 19.14 -18.34 14.33
N LYS A 445 20.00 -18.34 15.36
CA LYS A 445 20.96 -17.27 15.61
C LYS A 445 21.96 -17.16 14.45
N ARG A 446 22.59 -18.27 14.04
CA ARG A 446 23.51 -18.28 12.87
C ARG A 446 22.85 -17.81 11.58
N ASN A 447 21.58 -18.19 11.34
CA ASN A 447 20.84 -17.70 10.18
C ASN A 447 20.57 -16.18 10.25
N ARG A 448 20.36 -15.64 11.45
CA ARG A 448 20.19 -14.19 11.67
C ARG A 448 21.51 -13.44 11.48
N ASP A 449 22.58 -13.91 12.09
CA ASP A 449 23.92 -13.32 11.98
C ASP A 449 24.41 -13.34 10.51
N ALA A 450 24.05 -14.40 9.75
CA ALA A 450 24.29 -14.47 8.30
C ALA A 450 23.40 -13.51 7.50
N GLU A 451 22.18 -13.19 7.94
CA GLU A 451 21.33 -12.18 7.31
C GLU A 451 21.85 -10.74 7.54
N GLU A 452 22.50 -10.47 8.69
CA GLU A 452 23.05 -9.16 9.08
C GLU A 452 24.31 -8.74 8.28
N THR A 453 25.07 -9.69 7.71
CA THR A 453 26.27 -9.36 6.92
C THR A 453 25.93 -8.90 5.50
N LEU A 454 26.07 -7.59 5.22
CA LEU A 454 25.80 -6.96 3.92
C LEU A 454 26.75 -7.48 2.81
N ASP A 455 26.20 -7.83 1.64
CA ASP A 455 26.91 -8.31 0.43
C ASP A 455 26.99 -7.20 -0.65
N THR A 456 28.07 -7.16 -1.44
CA THR A 456 28.33 -6.19 -2.51
C THR A 456 27.20 -6.19 -3.54
N ALA A 457 26.66 -7.37 -3.87
CA ALA A 457 25.52 -7.49 -4.77
C ALA A 457 24.25 -6.82 -4.20
N SER A 458 24.07 -6.82 -2.89
CA SER A 458 22.97 -6.11 -2.23
C SER A 458 23.13 -4.59 -2.36
N VAL A 459 24.36 -4.07 -2.31
CA VAL A 459 24.66 -2.64 -2.51
C VAL A 459 24.46 -2.24 -3.98
N GLU A 460 24.86 -3.09 -4.92
CA GLU A 460 24.62 -2.88 -6.35
C GLU A 460 23.12 -2.82 -6.66
N LEU A 461 22.33 -3.74 -6.10
CA LEU A 461 20.88 -3.73 -6.25
C LEU A 461 20.24 -2.46 -5.66
N ALA A 462 20.66 -2.05 -4.46
CA ALA A 462 20.19 -0.80 -3.86
C ALA A 462 20.52 0.42 -4.74
N SER A 463 21.72 0.44 -5.33
CA SER A 463 22.15 1.50 -6.25
C SER A 463 21.30 1.53 -7.53
N LYS A 464 21.04 0.35 -8.11
CA LYS A 464 20.15 0.22 -9.27
C LYS A 464 18.74 0.72 -8.94
N THR A 465 18.22 0.41 -7.75
CA THR A 465 16.90 0.87 -7.31
C THR A 465 16.86 2.39 -7.17
N VAL A 466 17.93 3.04 -6.68
CA VAL A 466 18.03 4.51 -6.65
C VAL A 466 17.96 5.11 -8.04
N GLU A 467 18.63 4.51 -9.02
CA GLU A 467 18.66 4.99 -10.40
C GLU A 467 17.30 4.83 -11.11
N GLU A 468 16.68 3.67 -10.99
CA GLU A 468 15.47 3.34 -11.75
C GLU A 468 14.17 3.84 -11.10
N SER A 469 14.17 4.04 -9.78
CA SER A 469 12.97 4.36 -9.00
C SER A 469 13.09 5.67 -8.20
N TRP A 470 13.93 6.61 -8.67
CA TRP A 470 14.17 7.88 -7.98
C TRP A 470 12.88 8.66 -7.63
N PRO A 471 11.91 8.85 -8.55
CA PRO A 471 10.68 9.59 -8.23
C PRO A 471 9.90 9.00 -7.06
N GLN A 472 9.87 7.67 -6.94
CA GLN A 472 9.19 6.96 -5.86
C GLN A 472 9.98 7.02 -4.56
N ILE A 473 11.31 6.94 -4.62
CA ILE A 473 12.21 7.09 -3.47
C ILE A 473 12.10 8.51 -2.89
N SER A 474 12.07 9.53 -3.74
CA SER A 474 11.90 10.94 -3.32
C SER A 474 10.58 11.17 -2.60
N ARG A 475 9.45 10.67 -3.15
CA ARG A 475 8.15 10.74 -2.47
C ARG A 475 8.14 10.00 -1.13
N MET A 476 8.76 8.82 -1.09
CA MET A 476 8.88 8.01 0.12
C MET A 476 9.66 8.75 1.22
N GLN A 477 10.78 9.37 0.87
CA GLN A 477 11.60 10.16 1.80
C GLN A 477 10.85 11.39 2.33
N GLY A 478 10.13 12.11 1.47
CA GLY A 478 9.27 13.23 1.87
C GLY A 478 8.24 12.81 2.92
N ARG A 479 7.54 11.69 2.68
CA ARG A 479 6.56 11.14 3.64
C ARG A 479 7.20 10.64 4.94
N PHE A 480 8.36 10.00 4.89
CA PHE A 480 9.05 9.57 6.11
C PHE A 480 9.44 10.76 6.97
N THR A 481 9.91 11.84 6.35
CA THR A 481 10.23 13.09 7.05
C THR A 481 8.98 13.68 7.71
N GLU A 482 7.84 13.68 7.02
CA GLU A 482 6.55 14.12 7.58
C GLU A 482 6.08 13.23 8.74
N TYR A 483 6.14 11.91 8.59
CA TYR A 483 5.76 10.98 9.65
C TYR A 483 6.68 11.05 10.86
N GLN A 484 7.98 11.28 10.66
CA GLN A 484 8.92 11.52 11.74
C GLN A 484 8.59 12.82 12.48
N ARG A 485 8.30 13.91 11.76
CA ARG A 485 7.84 15.18 12.36
C ARG A 485 6.54 15.03 13.15
N ALA A 486 5.62 14.20 12.68
CA ALA A 486 4.32 13.95 13.32
C ALA A 486 4.37 12.88 14.44
N GLY A 487 5.52 12.22 14.66
CA GLY A 487 5.63 11.12 15.63
C GLY A 487 4.88 9.84 15.25
N THR A 488 4.45 9.71 13.99
CA THR A 488 3.66 8.58 13.46
C THR A 488 4.48 7.61 12.62
N TYR A 489 5.80 7.81 12.53
CA TYR A 489 6.70 6.97 11.75
C TYR A 489 6.66 5.50 12.21
N LYS A 490 6.29 4.59 11.28
CA LYS A 490 6.26 3.15 11.49
C LYS A 490 7.39 2.48 10.70
N PRO A 491 8.50 2.05 11.34
CA PRO A 491 9.65 1.44 10.66
C PRO A 491 9.29 0.21 9.81
N ALA A 492 8.31 -0.58 10.25
CA ALA A 492 7.84 -1.76 9.52
C ALA A 492 7.16 -1.40 8.18
N VAL A 493 6.43 -0.28 8.14
CA VAL A 493 5.78 0.21 6.91
C VAL A 493 6.84 0.74 5.95
N ALA A 494 7.81 1.51 6.46
CA ALA A 494 8.93 2.00 5.67
C ALA A 494 9.72 0.85 5.03
N MET A 495 10.04 -0.19 5.81
CA MET A 495 10.73 -1.39 5.30
C MET A 495 9.92 -2.13 4.23
N LYS A 496 8.59 -2.18 4.34
CA LYS A 496 7.72 -2.78 3.32
C LYS A 496 7.79 -2.01 2.01
N TRP A 497 7.84 -0.68 2.07
CA TRP A 497 7.92 0.18 0.90
C TRP A 497 9.26 0.01 0.17
N ALA A 498 10.38 0.05 0.89
CA ALA A 498 11.69 -0.19 0.27
C ALA A 498 11.82 -1.59 -0.34
N ARG A 499 11.25 -2.62 0.30
CA ARG A 499 11.24 -3.97 -0.27
C ARG A 499 10.53 -4.02 -1.62
N ARG A 500 9.35 -3.40 -1.74
CA ARG A 500 8.62 -3.36 -3.02
C ARG A 500 9.40 -2.65 -4.13
N LEU A 501 10.06 -1.54 -3.82
CA LEU A 501 10.89 -0.84 -4.81
C LEU A 501 12.05 -1.73 -5.28
N VAL A 502 12.73 -2.37 -4.34
CA VAL A 502 13.83 -3.29 -4.64
C VAL A 502 13.35 -4.52 -5.41
N ASP A 503 12.21 -5.09 -5.04
CA ASP A 503 11.65 -6.26 -5.71
C ASP A 503 11.27 -5.92 -7.15
N ARG A 504 10.66 -4.76 -7.40
CA ARG A 504 10.36 -4.27 -8.76
C ARG A 504 11.62 -4.04 -9.59
N THR A 505 12.67 -3.46 -9.00
CA THR A 505 13.98 -3.32 -9.68
C THR A 505 14.65 -4.67 -9.94
N ALA A 506 14.41 -5.66 -9.07
CA ALA A 506 14.95 -7.00 -9.23
C ALA A 506 14.19 -7.82 -10.28
N GLU A 507 12.89 -7.57 -10.48
CA GLU A 507 12.05 -8.21 -11.51
C GLU A 507 12.54 -7.88 -12.93
N THR A 508 13.15 -6.71 -13.15
CA THR A 508 13.73 -6.37 -14.47
C THR A 508 14.99 -7.19 -14.81
N ASP A 509 15.57 -7.88 -13.82
CA ASP A 509 16.73 -8.78 -13.97
C ASP A 509 16.40 -10.19 -13.44
N GLU A 510 15.41 -10.87 -14.05
CA GLU A 510 14.95 -12.19 -13.60
C GLU A 510 16.13 -13.16 -13.33
N GLY A 511 16.15 -13.73 -12.12
CA GLY A 511 17.15 -14.72 -11.69
C GLY A 511 18.51 -14.17 -11.23
N ARG A 512 18.78 -12.87 -11.38
CA ARG A 512 20.07 -12.26 -10.97
C ARG A 512 20.23 -12.08 -9.45
N TRP A 513 19.13 -11.82 -8.74
CA TRP A 513 19.16 -11.40 -7.34
C TRP A 513 18.52 -12.40 -6.39
N THR A 514 19.26 -12.82 -5.36
CA THR A 514 18.74 -13.71 -4.31
C THR A 514 17.76 -12.99 -3.40
N ASN A 515 16.87 -13.73 -2.74
CA ASN A 515 15.96 -13.20 -1.72
C ASN A 515 16.71 -12.52 -0.54
N ARG A 516 17.94 -12.97 -0.25
CA ARG A 516 18.81 -12.35 0.77
C ARG A 516 19.26 -10.97 0.29
N GLN A 517 19.78 -10.87 -0.93
CA GLN A 517 20.28 -9.63 -1.50
C GLN A 517 19.19 -8.55 -1.62
N ARG A 518 17.98 -8.95 -2.04
CA ARG A 518 16.80 -8.06 -2.08
C ARG A 518 16.45 -7.49 -0.70
N ARG A 519 16.45 -8.33 0.34
CA ARG A 519 16.16 -7.87 1.72
C ARG A 519 17.23 -6.94 2.27
N GLN A 520 18.50 -7.23 1.97
CA GLN A 520 19.63 -6.41 2.38
C GLN A 520 19.65 -5.06 1.66
N ALA A 521 19.38 -5.04 0.34
CA ALA A 521 19.26 -3.82 -0.44
C ALA A 521 18.14 -2.90 0.09
N ALA A 522 16.98 -3.48 0.43
CA ALA A 522 15.87 -2.74 1.02
C ALA A 522 16.22 -2.16 2.41
N GLY A 523 16.94 -2.93 3.23
CA GLY A 523 17.43 -2.47 4.53
C GLY A 523 18.39 -1.29 4.40
N LEU A 524 19.35 -1.40 3.47
CA LEU A 524 20.31 -0.35 3.16
C LEU A 524 19.62 0.94 2.69
N LEU A 525 18.62 0.84 1.81
CA LEU A 525 17.83 2.00 1.36
C LEU A 525 17.14 2.71 2.53
N ILE A 526 16.48 1.97 3.43
CA ILE A 526 15.79 2.57 4.58
C ILE A 526 16.77 3.17 5.59
N GLN A 527 17.87 2.47 5.86
CA GLN A 527 18.90 2.96 6.76
C GLN A 527 19.41 4.34 6.35
N GLU A 528 19.58 4.55 5.04
CA GLU A 528 20.19 5.75 4.49
C GLU A 528 19.15 6.85 4.22
N LEU A 529 17.88 6.50 3.96
CA LEU A 529 16.79 7.47 3.79
C LEU A 529 16.18 7.97 5.11
N ALA A 530 16.11 7.12 6.13
CA ALA A 530 15.46 7.47 7.41
C ALA A 530 16.41 8.08 8.45
N GLY A 531 17.73 8.11 8.18
CA GLY A 531 18.75 8.69 9.05
C GLY A 531 18.84 8.01 10.42
N THR A 532 19.65 6.95 10.54
CA THR A 532 20.06 6.30 11.81
C THR A 532 18.96 6.05 12.85
N GLN A 533 18.35 4.86 12.79
CA GLN A 533 18.22 3.96 13.94
C GLN A 533 17.84 2.55 13.44
N GLU A 534 18.76 1.60 13.58
CA GLU A 534 18.34 0.21 13.73
C GLU A 534 17.53 0.11 15.02
N PRO A 535 16.40 -0.62 15.03
CA PRO A 535 15.73 -0.97 16.27
C PRO A 535 16.60 -2.00 16.99
N THR A 536 17.55 -1.53 17.80
CA THR A 536 18.08 -2.35 18.89
C THR A 536 16.90 -2.64 19.80
N GLN A 537 16.54 -3.92 19.89
CA GLN A 537 15.52 -4.41 20.80
C GLN A 537 15.90 -4.02 22.23
N ASP A 538 15.25 -2.99 22.75
CA ASP A 538 15.28 -2.68 24.17
C ASP A 538 14.46 -3.75 24.90
N ARG A 539 15.16 -4.79 25.35
CA ARG A 539 14.63 -5.81 26.23
C ARG A 539 15.73 -6.28 27.18
N ASP A 540 16.01 -5.44 28.16
CA ASP A 540 16.14 -5.81 29.57
C ASP A 540 16.75 -4.65 30.36
N LYS A 541 15.91 -3.76 30.89
CA LYS A 541 16.23 -3.08 32.15
C LYS A 541 15.02 -3.07 33.06
N THR A 542 15.11 -3.97 34.02
CA THR A 542 14.26 -4.07 35.20
C THR A 542 14.17 -2.71 35.88
N ALA A 543 12.95 -2.34 36.25
CA ALA A 543 12.64 -1.15 37.02
C ALA A 543 13.53 -1.03 38.26
N SER A 544 14.20 0.12 38.41
CA SER A 544 14.59 0.65 39.72
C SER A 544 13.89 1.99 39.89
N ARG A 545 13.07 2.06 40.94
CA ARG A 545 12.29 3.24 41.36
C ARG A 545 13.21 4.47 41.57
N PRO A 546 12.69 5.69 41.38
CA PRO A 546 13.42 6.91 41.66
C PRO A 546 13.47 7.15 43.18
N THR A 547 14.63 7.55 43.69
CA THR A 547 14.75 8.23 44.98
C THR A 547 14.79 9.72 44.70
N VAL A 548 13.96 10.46 45.43
CA VAL A 548 13.72 11.89 45.36
C VAL A 548 14.77 12.65 46.19
N GLU A 549 15.05 13.88 45.75
CA GLU A 549 15.63 15.03 46.49
C GLU A 549 17.14 15.06 46.79
N GLN A 550 17.87 16.05 46.23
CA GLN A 550 18.07 17.36 46.89
C GLN A 550 18.91 18.35 46.05
N ASP A 551 18.49 19.62 46.11
CA ASP A 551 19.12 20.83 45.56
C ASP A 551 20.43 21.24 46.27
N ALA A 552 21.36 21.85 45.53
CA ALA A 552 22.28 22.96 45.94
C ALA A 552 23.22 23.26 44.74
N GLU A 553 23.04 24.35 43.98
CA GLU A 553 23.53 25.73 44.21
C GLU A 553 24.99 25.96 43.76
N ALA A 554 25.13 26.79 42.70
CA ALA A 554 26.19 27.76 42.29
C ALA A 554 27.70 27.39 42.43
N THR A 555 28.68 27.85 41.62
CA THR A 555 28.90 29.12 40.92
C THR A 555 30.12 29.01 39.97
N ASP A 556 30.17 29.88 38.95
CA ASP A 556 31.33 30.55 38.31
C ASP A 556 32.48 29.80 37.54
N THR A 557 32.47 30.04 36.23
CA THR A 557 33.59 30.17 35.24
C THR A 557 34.73 31.12 35.69
N PRO A 558 35.87 31.32 34.95
CA PRO A 558 36.42 30.68 33.73
C PRO A 558 37.97 30.47 33.70
N ARG A 559 38.49 30.05 32.52
CA ARG A 559 39.76 30.43 31.81
C ARG A 559 40.84 29.34 31.57
N LYS A 560 40.94 28.96 30.28
CA LYS A 560 42.06 29.18 29.33
C LYS A 560 43.47 28.70 29.74
N THR A 561 44.02 27.71 29.04
CA THR A 561 45.20 27.77 28.13
C THR A 561 45.74 26.37 27.81
N GLU A 562 45.77 26.01 26.52
CA GLU A 562 46.83 25.18 25.91
C GLU A 562 48.14 26.02 25.84
N PRO A 563 49.38 25.48 25.66
CA PRO A 563 49.69 24.41 24.69
C PRO A 563 50.94 23.50 24.93
N THR A 564 51.20 22.65 23.92
CA THR A 564 52.50 22.11 23.40
C THR A 564 53.24 20.94 24.09
N THR A 565 53.19 19.80 23.40
CA THR A 565 54.29 19.02 22.74
C THR A 565 55.57 18.63 23.49
N SER A 566 55.92 17.33 23.39
CA SER A 566 57.26 16.66 23.42
C SER A 566 57.11 15.27 24.09
N THR A 567 57.74 14.13 23.74
CA THR A 567 58.84 13.73 22.83
C THR A 567 58.82 12.19 22.72
N GLU A 568 59.41 11.66 21.64
CA GLU A 568 59.77 10.26 21.36
C GLU A 568 60.50 9.51 22.49
N GLN A 569 60.43 8.18 22.47
CA GLN A 569 61.61 7.31 22.54
C GLN A 569 61.28 5.86 22.17
N GLY A 570 62.01 5.32 21.19
CA GLY A 570 61.99 3.92 20.78
C GLY A 570 62.93 3.02 21.59
N ARG A 571 62.93 1.71 21.24
CA ARG A 571 64.01 0.74 21.46
C ARG A 571 63.83 -0.54 20.61
N ASP A 572 64.75 -0.69 19.67
CA ASP A 572 65.53 -1.84 19.14
C ASP A 572 65.19 -3.30 19.53
N HIS A 573 65.18 -4.21 18.54
CA HIS A 573 66.32 -5.10 18.17
C HIS A 573 65.94 -6.20 17.13
N ASP A 574 66.71 -6.28 16.03
CA ASP A 574 67.48 -7.42 15.43
C ASP A 574 67.00 -8.89 15.55
N GLU A 575 67.23 -9.86 14.65
CA GLU A 575 67.82 -10.02 13.30
C GLU A 575 67.64 -11.52 12.90
N ALA A 576 67.91 -11.87 11.62
CA ALA A 576 68.17 -13.18 10.98
C ALA A 576 67.01 -13.80 10.16
N GLY A 577 67.16 -14.25 8.91
CA GLY A 577 68.27 -14.32 7.96
C GLY A 577 67.77 -14.81 6.58
N SER A 578 68.43 -14.35 5.50
CA SER A 578 68.27 -14.73 4.06
C SER A 578 68.91 -16.12 3.74
N PRO A 579 68.88 -16.75 2.51
CA PRO A 579 68.87 -16.18 1.13
C PRO A 579 68.02 -16.95 0.05
N ALA A 580 67.52 -16.32 -1.02
CA ALA A 580 68.10 -15.99 -2.35
C ALA A 580 68.59 -17.17 -3.24
N LEU A 581 68.05 -17.27 -4.48
CA LEU A 581 68.71 -17.85 -5.66
C LEU A 581 68.25 -17.14 -6.95
N ALA A 582 69.17 -17.06 -7.90
CA ALA A 582 69.30 -16.04 -8.94
C ALA A 582 69.03 -16.53 -10.38
N ALA A 583 69.13 -15.57 -11.30
CA ALA A 583 68.83 -15.53 -12.74
C ALA A 583 69.59 -16.50 -13.67
N VAL A 584 69.00 -16.79 -14.86
CA VAL A 584 69.70 -17.07 -16.14
C VAL A 584 68.84 -16.59 -17.35
N THR A 585 69.53 -16.40 -18.47
CA THR A 585 69.43 -15.47 -19.61
C THR A 585 68.66 -15.90 -20.89
N GLU A 586 68.54 -14.93 -21.81
CA GLU A 586 67.97 -14.88 -23.19
C GLU A 586 68.38 -15.99 -24.18
N THR A 587 67.48 -16.37 -25.13
CA THR A 587 67.68 -16.25 -26.61
C THR A 587 66.49 -16.77 -27.48
N LYS A 588 65.96 -15.87 -28.32
CA LYS A 588 65.49 -15.96 -29.74
C LYS A 588 65.01 -17.31 -30.35
N ALA A 589 63.73 -17.39 -30.76
CA ALA A 589 63.24 -17.55 -32.16
C ALA A 589 61.81 -18.16 -32.28
N GLU A 590 61.07 -17.66 -33.28
CA GLU A 590 59.90 -18.22 -34.01
C GLU A 590 58.52 -18.40 -33.34
N SER A 591 57.56 -17.60 -33.85
CA SER A 591 56.11 -17.86 -33.79
C SER A 591 55.72 -19.07 -34.66
N PRO A 592 54.57 -19.72 -34.39
CA PRO A 592 53.40 -19.36 -35.18
C PRO A 592 52.13 -19.14 -34.37
N GLU A 593 51.22 -18.39 -34.99
CA GLU A 593 49.91 -17.96 -34.52
C GLU A 593 49.04 -19.10 -33.98
N THR A 594 48.30 -18.83 -32.91
CA THR A 594 46.88 -19.24 -32.79
C THR A 594 46.18 -18.45 -31.69
N THR A 595 45.24 -17.61 -32.12
CA THR A 595 43.96 -17.29 -31.45
C THR A 595 44.03 -16.63 -30.07
N ARG A 596 44.06 -15.29 -30.06
CA ARG A 596 43.69 -14.47 -28.90
C ARG A 596 42.21 -14.67 -28.55
N HIS A 597 41.94 -15.24 -27.37
CA HIS A 597 40.70 -15.02 -26.64
C HIS A 597 41.00 -14.16 -25.42
N ASP A 598 40.86 -12.84 -25.58
CA ASP A 598 40.84 -11.90 -24.47
C ASP A 598 39.56 -12.15 -23.64
N LYS A 599 39.72 -12.81 -22.49
CA LYS A 599 38.75 -12.71 -21.38
C LYS A 599 39.04 -11.40 -20.64
N PRO A 600 38.06 -10.51 -20.44
CA PRO A 600 38.27 -9.37 -19.56
C PRO A 600 38.27 -9.86 -18.11
N GLU A 601 39.38 -9.62 -17.41
CA GLU A 601 39.48 -9.76 -15.97
C GLU A 601 38.39 -8.93 -15.28
N ARG A 602 37.51 -9.59 -14.53
CA ARG A 602 36.56 -8.93 -13.63
C ARG A 602 37.35 -8.26 -12.52
N ARG A 603 37.48 -6.93 -12.57
CA ARG A 603 37.91 -6.11 -11.43
C ARG A 603 36.90 -6.35 -10.30
N HIS A 604 37.32 -7.04 -9.24
CA HIS A 604 36.54 -7.12 -8.00
C HIS A 604 36.41 -5.71 -7.42
N THR A 605 35.21 -5.14 -7.48
CA THR A 605 34.87 -3.88 -6.82
C THR A 605 34.81 -4.10 -5.31
N ASP A 606 35.67 -3.42 -4.57
CA ASP A 606 35.69 -3.42 -3.11
C ASP A 606 34.34 -2.92 -2.54
N MET A 607 33.80 -3.64 -1.54
CA MET A 607 32.51 -3.35 -0.89
C MET A 607 32.43 -1.90 -0.43
N LYS A 608 33.51 -1.41 0.20
CA LYS A 608 33.58 -0.05 0.73
C LYS A 608 33.42 0.98 -0.38
N SER A 609 34.09 0.77 -1.51
CA SER A 609 33.97 1.63 -2.69
C SER A 609 32.58 1.58 -3.33
N THR A 610 31.91 0.43 -3.33
CA THR A 610 30.54 0.31 -3.84
C THR A 610 29.53 1.01 -2.93
N LEU A 611 29.69 0.88 -1.61
CA LEU A 611 28.86 1.56 -0.62
C LEU A 611 29.06 3.08 -0.64
N ASP A 612 30.30 3.56 -0.78
CA ASP A 612 30.60 5.00 -0.86
C ASP A 612 30.04 5.62 -2.14
N ARG A 613 30.08 4.89 -3.27
CA ARG A 613 29.43 5.33 -4.53
C ARG A 613 27.91 5.38 -4.39
N PHE A 614 27.31 4.38 -3.76
CA PHE A 614 25.89 4.37 -3.46
C PHE A 614 25.47 5.59 -2.62
N ARG A 615 26.17 5.84 -1.51
CA ARG A 615 25.89 6.98 -0.62
C ARG A 615 26.07 8.32 -1.31
N THR A 616 27.11 8.46 -2.12
CA THR A 616 27.36 9.68 -2.90
C THR A 616 26.21 9.94 -3.87
N ARG A 617 25.80 8.94 -4.66
CA ARG A 617 24.67 9.08 -5.60
C ARG A 617 23.35 9.37 -4.91
N LEU A 618 23.09 8.71 -3.78
CA LEU A 618 21.88 8.96 -3.00
C LEU A 618 21.87 10.42 -2.52
N ARG A 619 23.00 10.92 -2.02
CA ARG A 619 23.14 12.29 -1.54
C ARG A 619 23.05 13.33 -2.66
N GLU A 620 23.70 13.11 -3.81
CA GLU A 620 23.59 13.98 -4.98
C GLU A 620 22.14 14.17 -5.44
N ASN A 621 21.38 13.07 -5.48
CA ASN A 621 19.97 13.10 -5.85
C ASN A 621 19.10 13.82 -4.79
N LEU A 622 19.44 13.69 -3.50
CA LEU A 622 18.76 14.41 -2.41
C LEU A 622 19.08 15.92 -2.41
N ASP A 623 20.33 16.29 -2.67
CA ASP A 623 20.81 17.68 -2.64
C ASP A 623 20.38 18.48 -3.89
N GLY A 624 20.17 17.81 -5.04
CA GLY A 624 19.69 18.42 -6.28
C GLY A 624 18.33 19.15 -6.19
N LEU A 625 17.56 18.91 -5.11
CA LEU A 625 16.29 19.59 -4.82
C LEU A 625 16.45 20.94 -4.10
N ASN A 626 17.58 21.21 -3.44
CA ASN A 626 17.77 22.46 -2.69
C ASN A 626 18.18 23.66 -3.57
N THR A 627 18.42 23.47 -4.87
CA THR A 627 18.87 24.53 -5.79
C THR A 627 18.00 24.76 -7.01
N ALA A 628 16.90 24.02 -7.21
CA ALA A 628 16.04 24.18 -8.38
C ALA A 628 14.59 24.47 -7.99
N MET A 629 14.16 25.73 -8.12
CA MET A 629 12.72 26.02 -8.26
C MET A 629 12.20 25.39 -9.56
N PRO A 630 10.97 24.85 -9.60
CA PRO A 630 10.43 24.26 -10.82
C PRO A 630 9.85 25.34 -11.75
N ALA A 631 10.29 25.31 -13.01
CA ALA A 631 9.50 25.76 -14.16
C ALA A 631 8.67 24.58 -14.70
N PRO A 632 7.56 24.82 -15.42
CA PRO A 632 6.49 23.83 -15.58
C PRO A 632 6.75 22.82 -16.72
N GLY A 633 6.37 21.57 -16.43
CA GLY A 633 5.72 20.65 -17.38
C GLY A 633 6.60 19.93 -18.39
N HIS A 634 6.84 18.63 -18.15
CA HIS A 634 6.82 17.66 -19.24
C HIS A 634 6.18 16.34 -18.77
N ASP A 635 4.97 16.13 -19.27
CA ASP A 635 4.22 14.88 -19.22
C ASP A 635 4.87 13.88 -20.19
N GLN A 636 5.32 12.73 -19.66
CA GLN A 636 5.80 11.59 -20.45
C GLN A 636 4.92 10.38 -20.15
N ASN A 637 3.74 10.34 -20.76
CA ASN A 637 3.02 9.10 -21.03
C ASN A 637 2.66 9.04 -22.51
N ARG A 638 3.59 8.51 -23.32
CA ARG A 638 3.32 8.13 -24.71
C ARG A 638 4.09 6.87 -25.09
N GLY A 639 3.34 5.82 -25.42
CA GLY A 639 3.79 4.54 -26.01
C GLY A 639 3.33 3.36 -25.15
N GLN A 640 2.57 2.37 -25.62
CA GLN A 640 2.52 1.80 -26.97
C GLN A 640 1.09 1.33 -27.31
N ARG A 641 0.52 1.87 -28.40
CA ARG A 641 -0.43 1.13 -29.23
C ARG A 641 0.39 0.22 -30.14
N LYS A 642 0.14 -1.10 -30.13
CA LYS A 642 0.47 -1.97 -31.25
C LYS A 642 -0.84 -2.32 -31.97
N THR A 643 -0.92 -1.93 -33.23
CA THR A 643 -1.65 -2.58 -34.33
C THR A 643 -1.34 -4.09 -34.32
N LEU A 644 -2.27 -5.02 -34.50
CA LEU A 644 -3.43 -5.13 -35.39
C LEU A 644 -4.62 -5.75 -34.66
#